data_AF-A0A398CB95-F1
#
_entry.id   AF-A0A398CB95-F1
#
_cell.length_a   1.000
_cell.length_b   1.000
_cell.length_c   1.000
_cell.angle_alpha   90.00
_cell.angle_beta   90.00
_cell.angle_gamma   90.00
#
_symmetry.space_group_name_H-M   'P 1'
#
loop_
_entity.id
_entity.type
_entity.pdbx_description
1 polymer ?
#
loop_
_entity_poly.entity_id
_entity_poly.type
_entity_poly.pdbx_seq_one_letter_code
_entity_poly.pdbx_strand_id
1 'polypeptide(L)'
;MTAAKLSNPVSYALEQHIAAACARVAPTWPLDRFIAVNPYWGWVGQPIEVAAGTLGTLAGTRLTMSRSWFQAEWAAGRLTHRHLKHAADCAVSALGSESADDGEADVKRSVQVAALVNDLVQALERAEPNPKNLARLPLISDLRDAAGAPRPGLSWNALITHQVSQHCAAYFDDQGSAWGLDRSQGLYGSWREQLAHDHGLPWRQGRSALHARLAQLPSEPRASIANSLEGLGIAPQGQQAYLTAVLLSLGGWAAWCAYQRWQARLAGGDDEQIEHLLAIRLAWEWLLHSDAEHEARPAYWTAAWAQADAAAEALAAAQRIDWLLQHALEIAQQQETIAGLTRPTLASAFDGAKTPKFQAVFCIDVRSEVFRRALEAAEPGAQTLGFAGFFGLPMAYQPLGSALTRPQLPGLLSPTLQVTESVKASGLAAASGTAQGPHLAQVLAAKRKEALHWSDRWAAFRAAPSSAFSFVESLGLLYGGKLLSSSLASDAPAARWEDTGLPGGAAKHLRPSLAEGDDGIQAAAALAQGILTAMGLVKNFAPLVLIAGHGSQSANNAHASSLDCGACGGQSGEVNARVLADLLNRPALRAELAVRGIAIPADTHFVPGVHNTTTDDLVLFDTQDVPAPLAGSLVALKSALDQAGVSARGERAESLGLGKLVTRPAALHQAVRERANDWSQVRPEWGLANNASFIVAPRARSRNMNLAGRSFLHDYDHALDPENKVLTLIMTAPMVVTNWINLQYHASTVDNTRYGCGNKLLHNVVGGHIGVFEGNGGDLRIGLPLQSLHDGQQLRHTPLRLSVYIEAPRAAIESVLSEHATVRELVENGWLHLFCIDAFTGRVAQRWRGCWRESEAPVAEPHARPPIPAASEIAPMLA
;
A
#
# COMPACT_ATOMS: atom_id res chain seq x y z
N MET A 1 55.97 16.59 -0.81
CA MET A 1 55.77 15.26 -0.20
C MET A 1 55.37 15.47 1.25
N THR A 2 54.08 15.31 1.57
CA THR A 2 53.60 15.10 2.94
C THR A 2 52.24 14.41 2.85
N ALA A 3 52.27 13.14 3.25
CA ALA A 3 51.17 12.22 3.58
C ALA A 3 49.77 12.59 3.09
N ALA A 4 49.42 12.05 1.91
CA ALA A 4 48.04 11.68 1.63
C ALA A 4 47.55 10.81 2.80
N LYS A 5 46.52 11.27 3.50
CA LYS A 5 45.74 10.45 4.44
C LYS A 5 45.23 9.25 3.65
N LEU A 6 45.90 8.11 3.81
CA LEU A 6 45.37 6.81 3.44
C LEU A 6 44.17 6.56 4.36
N SER A 7 42.98 6.95 3.91
CA SER A 7 41.77 6.30 4.37
C SER A 7 41.95 4.81 4.07
N ASN A 8 42.03 3.96 5.09
CA ASN A 8 41.98 2.53 4.86
C ASN A 8 40.67 2.25 4.11
N PRO A 9 40.72 1.72 2.87
CA PRO A 9 39.50 1.40 2.15
C PRO A 9 38.72 0.37 2.97
N VAL A 10 37.41 0.60 3.12
CA VAL A 10 36.50 -0.34 3.76
C VAL A 10 36.62 -1.68 3.02
N SER A 11 36.66 -2.80 3.74
CA SER A 11 36.79 -4.10 3.09
C SER A 11 35.58 -4.36 2.20
N TYR A 12 35.80 -4.99 1.05
CA TYR A 12 34.72 -5.34 0.11
C TYR A 12 33.59 -6.13 0.78
N ALA A 13 33.93 -7.02 1.71
CA ALA A 13 32.94 -7.77 2.49
C ALA A 13 32.05 -6.85 3.35
N LEU A 14 32.61 -5.82 3.99
CA LEU A 14 31.82 -4.87 4.78
C LEU A 14 30.93 -4.00 3.88
N GLU A 15 31.39 -3.62 2.68
CA GLU A 15 30.53 -2.91 1.71
C GLU A 15 29.31 -3.75 1.33
N GLN A 16 29.48 -5.06 1.10
CA GLN A 16 28.37 -5.97 0.85
C GLN A 16 27.42 -6.08 2.05
N HIS A 17 27.95 -6.15 3.28
CA HIS A 17 27.11 -6.18 4.49
C HIS A 17 26.29 -4.89 4.67
N ILE A 18 26.88 -3.71 4.39
CA ILE A 18 26.17 -2.43 4.43
C ILE A 18 25.06 -2.41 3.37
N ALA A 19 25.39 -2.76 2.13
CA ALA A 19 24.42 -2.78 1.03
C ALA A 19 23.26 -3.75 1.32
N ALA A 20 23.57 -4.95 1.85
CA ALA A 20 22.58 -5.94 2.23
C ALA A 20 21.67 -5.42 3.36
N ALA A 21 22.21 -4.82 4.41
CA ALA A 21 21.43 -4.26 5.51
C ALA A 21 20.49 -3.14 5.04
N CYS A 22 20.98 -2.21 4.20
CA CYS A 22 20.15 -1.15 3.63
C CYS A 22 19.06 -1.70 2.70
N ALA A 23 19.33 -2.77 1.94
CA ALA A 23 18.35 -3.41 1.06
C ALA A 23 17.23 -4.15 1.81
N ARG A 24 17.38 -4.42 3.13
CA ARG A 24 16.34 -5.05 3.96
C ARG A 24 15.19 -4.13 4.34
N VAL A 25 15.30 -2.82 4.06
CA VAL A 25 14.29 -1.82 4.42
C VAL A 25 13.46 -1.46 3.18
N ALA A 26 12.15 -1.65 3.27
CA ALA A 26 11.22 -1.26 2.21
C ALA A 26 11.00 0.27 2.19
N PRO A 27 10.79 0.89 1.02
CA PRO A 27 10.47 2.31 0.91
C PRO A 27 9.06 2.65 1.43
N THR A 28 8.91 3.85 2.00
CA THR A 28 7.60 4.44 2.39
C THR A 28 7.34 5.74 1.64
N TRP A 29 6.17 5.89 1.04
CA TRP A 29 5.79 7.11 0.32
C TRP A 29 5.32 8.20 1.30
N PRO A 30 5.52 9.49 0.94
CA PRO A 30 5.05 10.61 1.75
C PRO A 30 3.52 10.66 1.81
N LEU A 31 2.96 11.34 2.82
CA LEU A 31 1.53 11.43 3.12
C LEU A 31 0.67 11.99 1.98
N ASP A 32 1.19 12.88 1.14
CA ASP A 32 0.45 13.44 -0.01
C ASP A 32 0.36 12.45 -1.20
N ARG A 33 1.15 11.37 -1.16
CA ARG A 33 1.25 10.33 -2.21
C ARG A 33 1.34 8.93 -1.61
N PHE A 34 0.80 8.74 -0.40
CA PHE A 34 0.99 7.52 0.36
C PHE A 34 0.36 6.35 -0.40
N ILE A 35 1.14 5.31 -0.58
CA ILE A 35 0.68 4.02 -1.09
C ILE A 35 1.11 2.93 -0.11
N ALA A 36 0.26 1.93 0.06
CA ALA A 36 0.57 0.78 0.88
C ALA A 36 1.62 -0.10 0.19
N VAL A 37 2.74 -0.37 0.87
CA VAL A 37 3.89 -1.14 0.35
C VAL A 37 4.18 -2.30 1.28
N ASN A 38 4.55 -3.47 0.74
CA ASN A 38 4.94 -4.59 1.58
C ASN A 38 6.18 -4.18 2.43
N PRO A 39 6.06 -4.01 3.77
CA PRO A 39 7.19 -3.59 4.59
C PRO A 39 8.29 -4.65 4.67
N TYR A 40 7.98 -5.88 4.27
CA TYR A 40 8.91 -7.00 4.17
C TYR A 40 9.54 -7.14 2.78
N TRP A 41 9.39 -6.16 1.87
CA TRP A 41 9.86 -6.27 0.48
C TRP A 41 11.36 -6.63 0.36
N GLY A 42 12.20 -6.12 1.26
CA GLY A 42 13.63 -6.46 1.31
C GLY A 42 13.94 -7.90 1.73
N TRP A 43 12.93 -8.73 2.02
CA TRP A 43 13.04 -10.10 2.50
C TRP A 43 12.46 -11.14 1.54
N VAL A 44 11.85 -10.72 0.42
CA VAL A 44 11.10 -11.62 -0.48
C VAL A 44 11.94 -12.74 -1.09
N GLY A 45 13.26 -12.54 -1.21
CA GLY A 45 14.20 -13.56 -1.67
C GLY A 45 14.41 -14.75 -0.70
N GLN A 46 13.80 -14.72 0.49
CA GLN A 46 13.83 -15.83 1.45
C GLN A 46 12.41 -16.34 1.73
N PRO A 47 12.23 -17.65 2.04
CA PRO A 47 10.97 -18.18 2.55
C PRO A 47 10.45 -17.35 3.72
N ILE A 48 9.15 -17.04 3.71
CA ILE A 48 8.55 -16.13 4.69
C ILE A 48 8.75 -16.58 6.14
N GLU A 49 8.78 -17.90 6.40
CA GLU A 49 9.01 -18.47 7.72
C GLU A 49 10.46 -18.23 8.21
N VAL A 50 11.43 -18.26 7.28
CA VAL A 50 12.84 -17.95 7.56
C VAL A 50 13.03 -16.45 7.78
N ALA A 51 12.38 -15.62 6.96
CA ALA A 51 12.37 -14.18 7.13
C ALA A 51 11.75 -13.79 8.49
N ALA A 52 10.68 -14.48 8.92
CA ALA A 52 10.04 -14.26 10.22
C ALA A 52 10.94 -14.62 11.41
N GLY A 53 11.67 -15.74 11.34
CA GLY A 53 12.69 -16.09 12.33
C GLY A 53 13.78 -15.03 12.39
N THR A 54 14.26 -14.55 11.24
CA THR A 54 15.29 -13.51 11.16
C THR A 54 14.81 -12.17 11.72
N LEU A 55 13.66 -11.69 11.27
CA LEU A 55 13.05 -10.44 11.76
C LEU A 55 12.70 -10.51 13.24
N GLY A 56 12.26 -11.68 13.73
CA GLY A 56 12.06 -11.92 15.16
C GLY A 56 13.35 -11.82 15.97
N THR A 57 14.46 -12.36 15.45
CA THR A 57 15.77 -12.30 16.10
C THR A 57 16.40 -10.91 16.05
N LEU A 58 16.23 -10.16 14.95
CA LEU A 58 16.87 -8.84 14.77
C LEU A 58 16.02 -7.68 15.30
N ALA A 59 14.73 -7.70 15.02
CA ALA A 59 13.80 -6.61 15.34
C ALA A 59 12.79 -6.97 16.44
N GLY A 60 12.64 -8.25 16.81
CA GLY A 60 11.65 -8.65 17.82
C GLY A 60 10.22 -8.53 17.33
N THR A 61 9.98 -8.77 16.04
CA THR A 61 8.65 -8.72 15.42
C THR A 61 8.16 -10.12 15.02
N ARG A 62 6.84 -10.31 14.97
CA ARG A 62 6.19 -11.51 14.43
C ARG A 62 5.57 -11.20 13.09
N LEU A 63 5.47 -12.20 12.22
CA LEU A 63 4.76 -12.09 10.93
C LEU A 63 3.41 -12.80 10.94
N THR A 64 3.00 -13.38 12.07
CA THR A 64 1.69 -14.00 12.29
C THR A 64 1.04 -13.43 13.54
N MET A 65 -0.29 -13.54 13.63
CA MET A 65 -1.03 -13.22 14.85
C MET A 65 -0.63 -14.12 16.02
N SER A 66 -1.02 -13.73 17.24
CA SER A 66 -0.80 -14.55 18.42
C SER A 66 -1.61 -15.86 18.39
N ARG A 67 -1.12 -16.88 19.10
CA ARG A 67 -1.89 -18.11 19.34
C ARG A 67 -3.25 -17.82 19.97
N SER A 68 -3.32 -16.87 20.91
CA SER A 68 -4.59 -16.44 21.51
C SER A 68 -5.58 -15.88 20.49
N TRP A 69 -5.11 -15.24 19.43
CA TRP A 69 -5.95 -14.76 18.36
C TRP A 69 -6.47 -15.93 17.51
N PHE A 70 -5.61 -16.87 17.11
CA PHE A 70 -6.05 -18.09 16.40
C PHE A 70 -7.03 -18.95 17.23
N GLN A 71 -6.87 -18.96 18.56
CA GLN A 71 -7.82 -19.60 19.48
C GLN A 71 -9.20 -18.96 19.41
N ALA A 72 -9.28 -17.63 19.33
CA ALA A 72 -10.54 -16.92 19.13
C ALA A 72 -11.17 -17.26 17.77
N GLU A 73 -10.37 -17.38 16.71
CA GLU A 73 -10.83 -17.81 15.38
C GLU A 73 -11.36 -19.25 15.37
N TRP A 74 -10.71 -20.14 16.12
CA TRP A 74 -11.15 -21.52 16.34
C TRP A 74 -12.46 -21.58 17.14
N ALA A 75 -12.54 -20.86 18.26
CA ALA A 75 -13.75 -20.78 19.07
C ALA A 75 -14.94 -20.17 18.30
N ALA A 76 -14.67 -19.24 17.38
CA ALA A 76 -15.67 -18.66 16.49
C ALA A 76 -16.05 -19.56 15.30
N GLY A 77 -15.45 -20.75 15.16
CA GLY A 77 -15.72 -21.71 14.09
C GLY A 77 -15.17 -21.33 12.71
N ARG A 78 -14.31 -20.30 12.62
CA ARG A 78 -13.66 -19.88 11.36
C ARG A 78 -12.50 -20.81 11.00
N LEU A 79 -11.87 -21.41 12.01
CA LEU A 79 -10.95 -22.54 11.85
C LEU A 79 -11.66 -23.84 12.23
N THR A 80 -11.44 -24.89 11.43
CA THR A 80 -12.03 -26.22 11.67
C THR A 80 -10.95 -27.29 11.56
N HIS A 81 -11.23 -28.49 12.10
CA HIS A 81 -10.30 -29.62 12.04
C HIS A 81 -9.91 -29.97 10.60
N ARG A 82 -10.82 -29.76 9.64
CA ARG A 82 -10.56 -29.95 8.20
C ARG A 82 -9.48 -29.00 7.67
N HIS A 83 -9.51 -27.74 8.11
CA HIS A 83 -8.51 -26.75 7.71
C HIS A 83 -7.12 -27.09 8.28
N LEU A 84 -7.08 -27.51 9.56
CA LEU A 84 -5.84 -27.96 10.21
C LEU A 84 -5.25 -29.19 9.51
N LYS A 85 -6.10 -30.18 9.19
CA LYS A 85 -5.69 -31.38 8.45
C LYS A 85 -5.11 -31.04 7.09
N HIS A 86 -5.71 -30.11 6.36
CA HIS A 86 -5.20 -29.68 5.06
C HIS A 86 -3.83 -29.00 5.21
N ALA A 87 -3.70 -28.03 6.13
CA ALA A 87 -2.42 -27.37 6.37
C ALA A 87 -1.30 -28.37 6.77
N ALA A 88 -1.62 -29.34 7.63
CA ALA A 88 -0.71 -30.40 8.04
C ALA A 88 -0.32 -31.32 6.87
N ASP A 89 -1.27 -31.71 6.03
CA ASP A 89 -1.01 -32.54 4.84
C ASP A 89 -0.10 -31.81 3.84
N CYS A 90 -0.34 -30.52 3.59
CA CYS A 90 0.51 -29.70 2.75
C CYS A 90 1.95 -29.63 3.27
N ALA A 91 2.12 -29.51 4.59
CA ALA A 91 3.43 -29.43 5.24
C ALA A 91 4.19 -30.76 5.21
N VAL A 92 3.53 -31.89 5.47
CA VAL A 92 4.16 -33.23 5.43
C VAL A 92 4.53 -33.60 4.00
N SER A 93 3.63 -33.35 3.04
CA SER A 93 3.87 -33.63 1.61
C SER A 93 4.99 -32.80 1.00
N ALA A 94 5.40 -31.72 1.66
CA ALA A 94 6.50 -30.88 1.20
C ALA A 94 7.87 -31.35 1.72
N LEU A 95 7.91 -32.36 2.60
CA LEU A 95 9.14 -32.95 3.15
C LEU A 95 9.53 -34.27 2.46
N GLY A 96 8.62 -34.89 1.69
CA GLY A 96 8.88 -36.13 0.94
C GLY A 96 9.12 -35.86 -0.54
N SER A 97 10.15 -36.47 -1.14
CA SER A 97 10.22 -36.64 -2.59
C SER A 97 9.10 -37.57 -3.05
N GLU A 98 8.50 -37.30 -4.20
CA GLU A 98 7.45 -38.12 -4.85
C GLU A 98 7.95 -39.48 -5.37
N SER A 99 8.77 -40.19 -4.58
CA SER A 99 9.40 -41.43 -4.99
C SER A 99 9.22 -42.52 -3.93
N ALA A 100 8.09 -43.23 -4.00
CA ALA A 100 7.95 -44.69 -3.87
C ALA A 100 6.47 -45.01 -3.60
N ASP A 101 5.85 -45.69 -4.57
CA ASP A 101 4.48 -46.21 -4.55
C ASP A 101 4.43 -47.50 -3.70
N ASP A 102 4.83 -47.35 -2.43
CA ASP A 102 4.89 -48.43 -1.45
C ASP A 102 3.85 -48.07 -0.37
N GLY A 103 2.81 -48.89 -0.17
CA GLY A 103 1.73 -48.60 0.80
C GLY A 103 2.18 -48.35 2.26
N GLU A 104 3.45 -48.59 2.58
CA GLU A 104 4.08 -48.24 3.87
C GLU A 104 4.39 -46.72 3.99
N ALA A 105 4.67 -46.04 2.88
CA ALA A 105 4.92 -44.59 2.85
C ALA A 105 3.65 -43.78 3.14
N ASP A 106 2.50 -44.23 2.62
CA ASP A 106 1.20 -43.59 2.84
C ASP A 106 0.70 -43.71 4.29
N VAL A 107 0.96 -44.86 4.94
CA VAL A 107 0.67 -45.04 6.36
C VAL A 107 1.53 -44.11 7.22
N LYS A 108 2.85 -44.02 6.94
CA LYS A 108 3.76 -43.11 7.64
C LYS A 108 3.34 -41.64 7.49
N ARG A 109 2.98 -41.21 6.27
CA ARG A 109 2.45 -39.86 6.01
C ARG A 109 1.17 -39.61 6.81
N SER A 110 0.22 -40.54 6.79
CA SER A 110 -1.05 -40.41 7.50
C SER A 110 -0.85 -40.26 9.01
N VAL A 111 0.07 -41.02 9.59
CA VAL A 111 0.44 -40.92 11.02
C VAL A 111 1.09 -39.56 11.34
N GLN A 112 2.01 -39.08 10.49
CA GLN A 112 2.65 -37.76 10.65
C GLN A 112 1.64 -36.61 10.58
N VAL A 113 0.70 -36.67 9.61
CA VAL A 113 -0.37 -35.68 9.49
C VAL A 113 -1.26 -35.69 10.73
N ALA A 114 -1.68 -36.88 11.20
CA ALA A 114 -2.52 -37.00 12.39
C ALA A 114 -1.82 -36.45 13.65
N ALA A 115 -0.52 -36.74 13.84
CA ALA A 115 0.27 -36.20 14.94
C ALA A 115 0.34 -34.67 14.89
N LEU A 116 0.62 -34.09 13.72
CA LEU A 116 0.70 -32.64 13.55
C LEU A 116 -0.65 -31.96 13.77
N VAL A 117 -1.75 -32.58 13.35
CA VAL A 117 -3.11 -32.07 13.63
C VAL A 117 -3.38 -32.06 15.14
N ASN A 118 -3.00 -33.11 15.86
CA ASN A 118 -3.14 -33.14 17.32
C ASN A 118 -2.33 -32.02 18.00
N ASP A 119 -1.11 -31.75 17.52
CA ASP A 119 -0.28 -30.63 18.02
C ASP A 119 -0.96 -29.27 17.79
N LEU A 120 -1.55 -29.07 16.60
CA LEU A 120 -2.28 -27.84 16.26
C LEU A 120 -3.53 -27.66 17.13
N VAL A 121 -4.33 -28.72 17.31
CA VAL A 121 -5.52 -28.70 18.18
C VAL A 121 -5.10 -28.41 19.62
N GLN A 122 -4.05 -29.07 20.11
CA GLN A 122 -3.54 -28.86 21.46
C GLN A 122 -3.08 -27.41 21.69
N ALA A 123 -2.40 -26.81 20.71
CA ALA A 123 -1.98 -25.41 20.76
C ALA A 123 -3.19 -24.44 20.81
N LEU A 124 -4.32 -24.82 20.21
CA LEU A 124 -5.56 -24.04 20.25
C LEU A 124 -6.36 -24.27 21.55
N GLU A 125 -6.34 -25.46 22.13
CA GLU A 125 -7.14 -25.77 23.33
C GLU A 125 -6.47 -25.36 24.65
N ARG A 126 -5.14 -25.46 24.75
CA ARG A 126 -4.43 -25.26 26.03
C ARG A 126 -4.19 -23.82 26.42
N ALA A 127 -4.69 -22.85 25.65
CA ALA A 127 -4.39 -21.42 25.85
C ALA A 127 -2.89 -21.15 25.99
N GLU A 128 -2.03 -21.89 25.27
CA GLU A 128 -0.59 -21.72 25.39
C GLU A 128 -0.23 -20.27 25.03
N PRO A 129 0.28 -19.48 25.98
CA PRO A 129 0.66 -18.12 25.68
C PRO A 129 1.78 -18.20 24.63
N ASN A 130 1.76 -17.24 23.70
CA ASN A 130 2.89 -17.01 22.82
C ASN A 130 4.21 -17.05 23.63
N PRO A 131 5.33 -17.51 23.02
CA PRO A 131 6.65 -17.36 23.63
C PRO A 131 6.78 -15.93 24.16
N LYS A 132 6.92 -15.79 25.50
CA LYS A 132 6.72 -14.51 26.20
C LYS A 132 7.70 -13.44 25.73
N ASN A 133 8.85 -13.84 25.19
CA ASN A 133 9.79 -12.99 24.48
C ASN A 133 10.18 -13.71 23.18
N LEU A 134 10.00 -13.04 22.04
CA LEU A 134 10.82 -13.40 20.88
C LEU A 134 12.27 -13.18 21.30
N ALA A 135 13.15 -14.15 21.05
CA ALA A 135 14.55 -14.10 21.45
C ALA A 135 15.35 -13.09 20.61
N ARG A 136 14.94 -11.82 20.64
CA ARG A 136 15.63 -10.72 19.95
C ARG A 136 17.03 -10.55 20.55
N LEU A 137 18.04 -10.50 19.69
CA LEU A 137 19.40 -10.16 20.11
C LEU A 137 19.45 -8.69 20.56
N PRO A 138 19.93 -8.40 21.78
CA PRO A 138 19.93 -7.05 22.31
C PRO A 138 20.98 -6.17 21.60
N LEU A 139 20.63 -4.92 21.33
CA LEU A 139 21.57 -3.85 20.99
C LEU A 139 22.24 -3.30 22.27
N ILE A 140 23.31 -2.52 22.14
CA ILE A 140 23.95 -1.83 23.27
C ILE A 140 22.96 -0.90 23.96
N SER A 141 22.10 -0.22 23.20
CA SER A 141 21.02 0.59 23.79
C SER A 141 20.13 -0.22 24.73
N ASP A 142 19.80 -1.46 24.36
CA ASP A 142 18.96 -2.34 25.16
C ASP A 142 19.69 -2.84 26.42
N LEU A 143 20.99 -3.14 26.30
CA LEU A 143 21.83 -3.50 27.45
C LEU A 143 21.96 -2.33 28.44
N ARG A 144 22.08 -1.09 27.93
CA ARG A 144 22.12 0.12 28.75
C ARG A 144 20.80 0.34 29.47
N ASP A 145 19.69 0.13 28.79
CA ASP A 145 18.35 0.20 29.41
C ASP A 145 18.18 -0.83 30.54
N ALA A 146 18.67 -2.06 30.34
CA ALA A 146 18.65 -3.08 31.38
C ALA A 146 19.54 -2.74 32.58
N ALA A 147 20.66 -2.03 32.37
CA ALA A 147 21.56 -1.59 33.43
C ALA A 147 21.06 -0.34 34.18
N GLY A 148 20.27 0.51 33.51
CA GLY A 148 19.65 1.69 34.11
C GLY A 148 19.27 2.75 33.08
N ALA A 149 18.04 3.23 33.17
CA ALA A 149 17.52 4.28 32.30
C ALA A 149 18.31 5.60 32.46
N PRO A 150 18.52 6.38 31.38
CA PRO A 150 19.20 7.68 31.43
C PRO A 150 18.47 8.68 32.33
N ARG A 151 17.14 8.58 32.43
CA ARG A 151 16.27 9.34 33.31
C ARG A 151 15.08 8.48 33.73
N PRO A 152 14.42 8.76 34.87
CA PRO A 152 13.19 8.06 35.25
C PRO A 152 12.14 8.11 34.14
N GLY A 153 11.64 6.94 33.70
CA GLY A 153 10.60 6.83 32.68
C GLY A 153 11.03 7.05 31.23
N LEU A 154 12.32 7.28 30.94
CA LEU A 154 12.85 7.46 29.58
C LEU A 154 14.00 6.50 29.34
N SER A 155 13.84 5.56 28.41
CA SER A 155 14.88 4.62 28.00
C SER A 155 15.92 5.29 27.08
N TRP A 156 17.14 4.77 27.06
CA TRP A 156 18.17 5.08 26.07
C TRP A 156 17.65 4.87 24.65
N ASN A 157 16.95 3.76 24.41
CA ASN A 157 16.37 3.49 23.09
C ASN A 157 15.41 4.62 22.65
N ALA A 158 14.48 5.04 23.52
CA ALA A 158 13.54 6.12 23.22
C ALA A 158 14.26 7.47 23.06
N LEU A 159 15.26 7.76 23.89
CA LEU A 159 16.03 9.00 23.84
C LEU A 159 16.87 9.11 22.55
N ILE A 160 17.55 8.03 22.15
CA ILE A 160 18.30 7.97 20.88
C ILE A 160 17.34 8.14 19.71
N THR A 161 16.25 7.38 19.71
CA THR A 161 15.24 7.45 18.66
C THR A 161 14.69 8.86 18.52
N HIS A 162 14.36 9.52 19.63
CA HIS A 162 13.90 10.90 19.63
C HIS A 162 14.94 11.87 19.06
N GLN A 163 16.20 11.79 19.52
CA GLN A 163 17.27 12.68 19.05
C GLN A 163 17.53 12.53 17.55
N VAL A 164 17.67 11.29 17.07
CA VAL A 164 17.90 11.02 15.65
C VAL A 164 16.68 11.44 14.81
N SER A 165 15.46 11.24 15.33
CA SER A 165 14.24 11.62 14.63
C SER A 165 14.04 13.13 14.52
N GLN A 166 14.43 13.90 15.54
CA GLN A 166 14.43 15.36 15.48
C GLN A 166 15.43 15.86 14.44
N HIS A 167 16.63 15.26 14.40
CA HIS A 167 17.61 15.60 13.37
C HIS A 167 17.10 15.27 11.97
N CYS A 168 16.57 14.07 11.76
CA CYS A 168 16.02 13.66 10.47
C CYS A 168 14.84 14.56 10.04
N ALA A 169 13.93 14.89 10.97
CA ALA A 169 12.83 15.80 10.70
C ALA A 169 13.33 17.19 10.23
N ALA A 170 14.38 17.73 10.85
CA ALA A 170 14.98 19.00 10.44
C ALA A 170 15.78 18.88 9.13
N TYR A 171 16.50 17.76 8.94
CA TYR A 171 17.33 17.53 7.76
C TYR A 171 16.50 17.30 6.49
N PHE A 172 15.39 16.57 6.58
CA PHE A 172 14.53 16.27 5.41
C PHE A 172 13.41 17.28 5.20
N ASP A 173 13.26 18.29 6.06
CA ASP A 173 12.25 19.32 5.88
C ASP A 173 12.62 20.29 4.75
N ASP A 174 12.03 20.09 3.57
CA ASP A 174 12.22 20.93 2.38
C ASP A 174 11.19 22.06 2.23
N GLN A 175 10.15 22.09 3.07
CA GLN A 175 8.94 22.90 2.82
C GLN A 175 8.43 23.68 4.04
N GLY A 176 8.75 23.25 5.26
CA GLY A 176 8.12 23.71 6.50
C GLY A 176 8.87 24.82 7.24
N SER A 177 10.20 24.71 7.36
CA SER A 177 10.99 25.63 8.16
C SER A 177 11.53 26.81 7.35
N ALA A 178 11.31 28.03 7.85
CA ALA A 178 11.97 29.24 7.34
C ALA A 178 13.49 29.27 7.62
N TRP A 179 13.96 28.43 8.55
CA TRP A 179 15.37 28.27 8.91
C TRP A 179 15.77 26.81 8.77
N GLY A 180 16.53 26.52 7.71
CA GLY A 180 17.03 25.17 7.44
C GLY A 180 18.31 24.85 8.22
N LEU A 181 18.56 23.56 8.41
CA LEU A 181 19.85 23.03 8.85
C LEU A 181 20.88 23.16 7.70
N ASP A 182 22.15 23.42 8.00
CA ASP A 182 23.21 23.28 6.99
C ASP A 182 23.39 21.80 6.62
N ARG A 183 23.17 21.48 5.34
CA ARG A 183 23.24 20.12 4.80
C ARG A 183 24.54 19.85 4.03
N SER A 184 25.49 20.78 4.02
CA SER A 184 26.75 20.70 3.27
C SER A 184 27.60 19.47 3.59
N GLN A 185 27.51 18.95 4.82
CA GLN A 185 28.22 17.74 5.27
C GLN A 185 27.37 16.45 5.22
N GLY A 186 26.21 16.49 4.53
CA GLY A 186 25.27 15.38 4.49
C GLY A 186 24.58 15.07 5.83
N LEU A 187 23.75 14.02 5.86
CA LEU A 187 22.97 13.65 7.05
C LEU A 187 23.85 13.29 8.27
N TYR A 188 24.85 12.43 8.08
CA TYR A 188 25.78 12.00 9.14
C TYR A 188 26.66 13.14 9.67
N GLY A 189 27.27 13.95 8.79
CA GLY A 189 28.16 15.03 9.20
C GLY A 189 27.44 16.10 10.01
N SER A 190 26.27 16.53 9.53
CA SER A 190 25.42 17.50 10.24
C SER A 190 24.90 16.96 11.57
N TRP A 191 24.53 15.68 11.66
CA TRP A 191 24.14 15.04 12.92
C TRP A 191 25.28 15.07 13.94
N ARG A 192 26.50 14.73 13.52
CA ARG A 192 27.68 14.70 14.39
C ARG A 192 27.99 16.08 14.97
N GLU A 193 27.84 17.13 14.15
CA GLU A 193 27.97 18.52 14.60
C GLU A 193 26.86 18.92 15.59
N GLN A 194 25.62 18.56 15.30
CA GLN A 194 24.48 18.81 16.20
C GLN A 194 24.68 18.11 17.56
N LEU A 195 25.07 16.84 17.55
CA LEU A 195 25.29 16.05 18.77
C LEU A 195 26.40 16.63 19.65
N ALA A 196 27.47 17.18 19.06
CA ALA A 196 28.52 17.85 19.81
C ALA A 196 28.01 19.08 20.59
N HIS A 197 26.93 19.70 20.14
CA HIS A 197 26.31 20.86 20.79
C HIS A 197 25.13 20.49 21.69
N ASP A 198 24.73 19.21 21.77
CA ASP A 198 23.65 18.78 22.65
C ASP A 198 24.08 18.85 24.14
N HIS A 199 23.32 19.61 24.93
CA HIS A 199 23.53 19.76 26.38
C HIS A 199 22.55 18.94 27.23
N GLY A 200 21.53 18.33 26.60
CA GLY A 200 20.47 17.59 27.27
C GLY A 200 20.81 16.14 27.57
N LEU A 201 21.86 15.59 26.97
CA LEU A 201 22.16 14.15 27.07
C LEU A 201 22.92 13.79 28.36
N PRO A 202 22.44 12.80 29.16
CA PRO A 202 23.03 12.44 30.43
C PRO A 202 24.21 11.46 30.27
N TRP A 203 25.31 11.91 29.68
CA TRP A 203 26.53 11.12 29.51
C TRP A 203 27.23 10.86 30.85
N ARG A 204 27.60 9.60 31.11
CA ARG A 204 28.14 9.18 32.42
C ARG A 204 29.56 9.68 32.63
N GLN A 205 30.40 9.65 31.60
CA GLN A 205 31.77 10.19 31.62
C GLN A 205 31.83 11.71 31.37
N GLY A 206 30.67 12.35 31.21
CA GLY A 206 30.55 13.79 30.98
C GLY A 206 30.85 14.23 29.54
N ARG A 207 30.54 15.49 29.24
CA ARG A 207 30.57 16.05 27.89
C ARG A 207 31.97 16.15 27.29
N SER A 208 33.00 16.45 28.08
CA SER A 208 34.38 16.51 27.57
C SER A 208 34.85 15.15 27.04
N ALA A 209 34.44 14.05 27.69
CA ALA A 209 34.71 12.70 27.21
C ALA A 209 33.94 12.40 25.93
N LEU A 210 32.67 12.78 25.83
CA LEU A 210 31.89 12.69 24.60
C LEU A 210 32.58 13.42 23.44
N HIS A 211 33.03 14.67 23.65
CA HIS A 211 33.71 15.45 22.61
C HIS A 211 34.99 14.77 22.14
N ALA A 212 35.79 14.25 23.07
CA ALA A 212 36.99 13.49 22.74
C ALA A 212 36.68 12.21 21.94
N ARG A 213 35.54 11.55 22.22
CA ARG A 213 35.07 10.37 21.49
C ARG A 213 34.49 10.71 20.12
N LEU A 214 33.67 11.75 20.00
CA LEU A 214 33.16 12.23 18.71
C LEU A 214 34.29 12.61 17.75
N ALA A 215 35.38 13.18 18.26
CA ALA A 215 36.57 13.49 17.46
C ALA A 215 37.30 12.25 16.92
N GLN A 216 37.07 11.06 17.49
CA GLN A 216 37.62 9.79 17.00
C GLN A 216 36.80 9.20 15.85
N LEU A 217 35.53 9.61 15.68
CA LEU A 217 34.68 9.13 14.61
C LEU A 217 35.12 9.72 13.26
N PRO A 218 35.39 8.89 12.24
CA PRO A 218 35.67 9.35 10.87
C PRO A 218 34.57 10.28 10.33
N SER A 219 34.93 11.21 9.44
CA SER A 219 33.94 12.07 8.74
C SER A 219 33.14 11.31 7.69
N GLU A 220 33.75 10.29 7.07
CA GLU A 220 33.10 9.46 6.07
C GLU A 220 32.18 8.41 6.73
N PRO A 221 30.88 8.32 6.34
CA PRO A 221 29.91 7.43 6.96
C PRO A 221 30.33 5.97 6.98
N ARG A 222 30.82 5.43 5.84
CA ARG A 222 31.27 4.03 5.75
C ARG A 222 32.49 3.75 6.62
N ALA A 223 33.41 4.70 6.73
CA ALA A 223 34.55 4.59 7.62
C ALA A 223 34.11 4.64 9.10
N SER A 224 33.10 5.45 9.44
CA SER A 224 32.49 5.47 10.77
C SER A 224 31.82 4.13 11.10
N ILE A 225 31.17 3.48 10.13
CA ILE A 225 30.61 2.15 10.31
C ILE A 225 31.70 1.12 10.63
N ALA A 226 32.78 1.10 9.84
CA ALA A 226 33.91 0.19 10.07
C ALA A 226 34.54 0.40 11.46
N ASN A 227 34.83 1.65 11.82
CA ASN A 227 35.41 2.00 13.12
C ASN A 227 34.50 1.61 14.30
N SER A 228 33.18 1.81 14.15
CA SER A 228 32.22 1.46 15.19
C SER A 228 32.10 -0.05 15.39
N LEU A 229 32.06 -0.84 14.30
CA LEU A 229 32.03 -2.31 14.38
C LEU A 229 33.29 -2.88 15.04
N GLU A 230 34.46 -2.34 14.69
CA GLU A 230 35.74 -2.72 15.30
C GLU A 230 35.74 -2.38 16.79
N GLY A 231 35.33 -1.16 17.16
CA GLY A 231 35.26 -0.72 18.55
C GLY A 231 34.23 -1.47 19.41
N LEU A 232 33.19 -2.01 18.78
CA LEU A 232 32.18 -2.88 19.43
C LEU A 232 32.62 -4.35 19.51
N GLY A 233 33.65 -4.75 18.77
CA GLY A 233 34.11 -6.15 18.71
C GLY A 233 33.16 -7.10 18.01
N ILE A 234 32.35 -6.62 17.04
CA ILE A 234 31.45 -7.46 16.25
C ILE A 234 32.24 -8.25 15.21
N ALA A 235 32.25 -9.57 15.34
CA ALA A 235 32.94 -10.48 14.42
C ALA A 235 32.34 -10.39 13.00
N PRO A 236 33.14 -10.59 11.93
CA PRO A 236 32.68 -10.48 10.54
C PRO A 236 31.41 -11.25 10.22
N GLN A 237 31.23 -12.44 10.80
CA GLN A 237 30.05 -13.29 10.59
C GLN A 237 28.75 -12.64 11.11
N GLY A 238 28.81 -11.84 12.17
CA GLY A 238 27.66 -11.17 12.77
C GLY A 238 27.38 -9.76 12.23
N GLN A 239 28.28 -9.20 11.41
CA GLN A 239 28.21 -7.79 11.01
C GLN A 239 26.94 -7.46 10.23
N GLN A 240 26.57 -8.25 9.23
CA GLN A 240 25.36 -7.99 8.44
C GLN A 240 24.09 -8.00 9.31
N ALA A 241 23.97 -9.02 10.19
CA ALA A 241 22.85 -9.15 11.12
C ALA A 241 22.77 -7.96 12.08
N TYR A 242 23.91 -7.56 12.66
CA TYR A 242 23.99 -6.42 13.57
C TYR A 242 23.63 -5.10 12.88
N LEU A 243 24.22 -4.81 11.70
CA LEU A 243 23.89 -3.62 10.91
C LEU A 243 22.40 -3.55 10.55
N THR A 244 21.82 -4.69 10.19
CA THR A 244 20.38 -4.79 9.90
C THR A 244 19.55 -4.49 11.15
N ALA A 245 19.87 -5.07 12.31
CA ALA A 245 19.15 -4.83 13.56
C ALA A 245 19.27 -3.37 14.04
N VAL A 246 20.45 -2.76 13.89
CA VAL A 246 20.70 -1.35 14.17
C VAL A 246 19.81 -0.47 13.30
N LEU A 247 19.75 -0.73 12.00
CA LEU A 247 18.93 0.05 11.08
C LEU A 247 17.42 -0.14 11.34
N LEU A 248 16.97 -1.37 11.60
CA LEU A 248 15.57 -1.68 11.90
C LEU A 248 15.08 -1.07 13.22
N SER A 249 15.98 -0.64 14.11
CA SER A 249 15.61 0.13 15.31
C SER A 249 15.10 1.55 15.01
N LEU A 250 15.36 2.05 13.79
CA LEU A 250 14.82 3.29 13.22
C LEU A 250 14.15 3.01 11.88
N GLY A 251 13.32 1.95 11.85
CA GLY A 251 12.69 1.45 10.63
C GLY A 251 11.91 2.51 9.86
N GLY A 252 11.32 3.47 10.56
CA GLY A 252 10.58 4.58 9.97
C GLY A 252 11.42 5.50 9.10
N TRP A 253 12.43 6.13 9.71
CA TRP A 253 13.37 6.98 8.97
C TRP A 253 14.20 6.20 7.96
N ALA A 254 14.50 4.94 8.23
CA ALA A 254 15.15 4.07 7.26
C ALA A 254 14.28 3.84 6.02
N ALA A 255 12.97 3.65 6.18
CA ALA A 255 12.04 3.51 5.07
C ALA A 255 11.90 4.81 4.25
N TRP A 256 11.97 5.98 4.89
CA TRP A 256 12.04 7.26 4.19
C TRP A 256 13.33 7.38 3.35
N CYS A 257 14.48 7.04 3.91
CA CYS A 257 15.74 7.03 3.16
C CYS A 257 15.71 6.00 2.01
N ALA A 258 15.08 4.83 2.23
CA ALA A 258 14.86 3.84 1.19
C ALA A 258 13.95 4.39 0.06
N TYR A 259 12.95 5.22 0.39
CA TYR A 259 12.13 5.91 -0.61
C TYR A 259 12.95 6.91 -1.44
N GLN A 260 13.79 7.74 -0.82
CA GLN A 260 14.67 8.67 -1.55
C GLN A 260 15.58 7.92 -2.53
N ARG A 261 16.19 6.81 -2.08
CA ARG A 261 16.98 5.91 -2.91
C ARG A 261 16.17 5.27 -4.04
N TRP A 262 14.95 4.84 -3.76
CA TRP A 262 14.05 4.29 -4.78
C TRP A 262 13.76 5.31 -5.88
N GLN A 263 13.39 6.55 -5.51
CA GLN A 263 13.12 7.63 -6.46
C GLN A 263 14.36 8.00 -7.27
N ALA A 264 15.53 8.09 -6.64
CA ALA A 264 16.79 8.35 -7.33
C ALA A 264 17.10 7.29 -8.39
N ARG A 265 16.92 6.00 -8.07
CA ARG A 265 17.13 4.88 -8.99
C ARG A 265 16.13 4.85 -10.14
N LEU A 266 14.86 5.17 -9.87
CA LEU A 266 13.86 5.33 -10.93
C LEU A 266 14.20 6.48 -11.90
N ALA A 267 14.95 7.48 -11.44
CA ALA A 267 15.48 8.57 -12.26
C ALA A 267 16.88 8.28 -12.85
N GLY A 268 17.43 7.08 -12.67
CA GLY A 268 18.74 6.67 -13.19
C GLY A 268 19.95 7.06 -12.34
N GLY A 269 19.75 7.51 -11.09
CA GLY A 269 20.79 7.82 -10.11
C GLY A 269 20.82 6.84 -8.93
N ASP A 270 21.45 7.24 -7.82
CA ASP A 270 21.40 6.55 -6.53
C ASP A 270 21.43 7.58 -5.38
N ASP A 271 21.06 7.17 -4.17
CA ASP A 271 21.07 8.02 -2.97
C ASP A 271 21.70 7.27 -1.78
N GLU A 272 22.51 7.96 -0.97
CA GLU A 272 23.28 7.36 0.13
C GLU A 272 22.73 7.63 1.53
N GLN A 273 21.58 8.32 1.69
CA GLN A 273 21.12 8.78 3.00
C GLN A 273 20.82 7.64 3.99
N ILE A 274 20.41 6.47 3.50
CA ILE A 274 20.18 5.31 4.37
C ILE A 274 21.49 4.77 4.97
N GLU A 275 22.62 4.91 4.28
CA GLU A 275 23.95 4.56 4.80
C GLU A 275 24.41 5.59 5.83
N HIS A 276 24.08 6.87 5.63
CA HIS A 276 24.32 7.91 6.61
C HIS A 276 23.50 7.67 7.89
N LEU A 277 22.23 7.28 7.77
CA LEU A 277 21.38 6.94 8.91
C LEU A 277 21.92 5.71 9.66
N LEU A 278 22.38 4.68 8.94
CA LEU A 278 23.05 3.52 9.55
C LEU A 278 24.30 3.95 10.32
N ALA A 279 25.13 4.81 9.75
CA ALA A 279 26.33 5.35 10.42
C ALA A 279 25.97 6.13 11.69
N ILE A 280 24.92 6.97 11.66
CA ILE A 280 24.41 7.68 12.84
C ILE A 280 23.99 6.71 13.94
N ARG A 281 23.13 5.75 13.61
CA ARG A 281 22.54 4.85 14.60
C ARG A 281 23.58 3.89 15.17
N LEU A 282 24.55 3.47 14.38
CA LEU A 282 25.67 2.65 14.82
C LEU A 282 26.69 3.45 15.67
N ALA A 283 26.95 4.72 15.32
CA ALA A 283 27.80 5.58 16.14
C ALA A 283 27.21 5.77 17.55
N TRP A 284 25.88 5.85 17.69
CA TRP A 284 25.21 5.82 18.99
C TRP A 284 25.51 4.56 19.80
N GLU A 285 25.48 3.37 19.18
CA GLU A 285 25.83 2.10 19.85
C GLU A 285 27.26 2.14 20.37
N TRP A 286 28.20 2.62 19.55
CA TRP A 286 29.61 2.72 19.90
C TRP A 286 29.86 3.75 21.02
N LEU A 287 29.22 4.92 20.96
CA LEU A 287 29.32 5.95 21.99
C LEU A 287 28.81 5.42 23.34
N LEU A 288 27.64 4.77 23.35
CA LEU A 288 27.09 4.16 24.56
C LEU A 288 27.95 3.02 25.10
N HIS A 289 28.52 2.20 24.21
CA HIS A 289 29.45 1.14 24.60
C HIS A 289 30.69 1.73 25.28
N SER A 290 31.20 2.84 24.76
CA SER A 290 32.38 3.53 25.30
C SER A 290 32.10 4.27 26.62
N ASP A 291 30.87 4.71 26.85
CA ASP A 291 30.40 5.39 28.08
C ASP A 291 30.03 4.41 29.20
N ALA A 292 29.87 3.12 28.90
CA ALA A 292 29.46 2.09 29.84
C ALA A 292 30.53 1.71 30.88
N GLU A 293 30.09 1.27 32.07
CA GLU A 293 30.96 0.66 33.07
C GLU A 293 31.50 -0.70 32.57
N HIS A 294 32.67 -1.12 33.06
CA HIS A 294 33.33 -2.34 32.60
C HIS A 294 32.46 -3.60 32.82
N GLU A 295 31.62 -3.62 33.86
CA GLU A 295 30.70 -4.71 34.21
C GLU A 295 29.44 -4.75 33.34
N ALA A 296 29.09 -3.65 32.66
CA ALA A 296 27.96 -3.57 31.73
C ALA A 296 28.29 -4.06 30.31
N ARG A 297 29.42 -4.75 30.13
CA ARG A 297 29.90 -5.32 28.86
C ARG A 297 29.90 -6.85 28.93
N PRO A 298 28.77 -7.53 28.67
CA PRO A 298 28.73 -8.96 28.81
C PRO A 298 29.57 -9.63 27.72
N ALA A 299 30.55 -10.44 28.10
CA ALA A 299 31.41 -11.16 27.15
C ALA A 299 30.61 -12.09 26.20
N TYR A 300 29.41 -12.52 26.61
CA TYR A 300 28.53 -13.34 25.77
C TYR A 300 27.88 -12.56 24.62
N TRP A 301 27.79 -11.22 24.72
CA TRP A 301 26.99 -10.41 23.80
C TRP A 301 27.56 -10.39 22.37
N THR A 302 28.86 -10.17 22.22
CA THR A 302 29.53 -10.21 20.91
C THR A 302 29.45 -11.60 20.29
N ALA A 303 29.60 -12.65 21.10
CA ALA A 303 29.48 -14.04 20.66
C ALA A 303 28.06 -14.38 20.19
N ALA A 304 27.02 -13.79 20.79
CA ALA A 304 25.63 -14.00 20.37
C ALA A 304 25.37 -13.47 18.95
N TRP A 305 25.96 -12.33 18.58
CA TRP A 305 25.83 -11.77 17.22
C TRP A 305 26.51 -12.62 16.14
N ALA A 306 27.60 -13.32 16.48
CA ALA A 306 28.21 -14.30 15.58
C ALA A 306 27.32 -15.54 15.34
N GLN A 307 26.30 -15.76 16.18
CA GLN A 307 25.34 -16.86 16.11
C GLN A 307 23.93 -16.39 15.72
N ALA A 308 23.81 -15.20 15.10
CA ALA A 308 22.52 -14.62 14.75
C ALA A 308 21.69 -15.50 13.81
N ASP A 309 22.33 -16.14 12.82
CA ASP A 309 21.65 -17.04 11.89
C ASP A 309 21.11 -18.29 12.61
N ALA A 310 21.91 -18.90 13.48
CA ALA A 310 21.46 -20.04 14.28
C ALA A 310 20.30 -19.66 15.23
N ALA A 311 20.33 -18.45 15.80
CA ALA A 311 19.22 -17.93 16.60
C ALA A 311 17.95 -17.70 15.75
N ALA A 312 18.09 -17.19 14.53
CA ALA A 312 16.98 -17.05 13.58
C ALA A 312 16.37 -18.39 13.16
N GLU A 313 17.19 -19.40 12.89
CA GLU A 313 16.74 -20.76 12.59
C GLU A 313 15.98 -21.39 13.77
N ALA A 314 16.52 -21.26 14.99
CA ALA A 314 15.86 -21.75 16.20
C ALA A 314 14.50 -21.06 16.42
N LEU A 315 14.41 -19.75 16.15
CA LEU A 315 13.16 -19.01 16.26
C LEU A 315 12.15 -19.41 15.17
N ALA A 316 12.59 -19.58 13.92
CA ALA A 316 11.75 -20.07 12.83
C ALA A 316 11.16 -21.45 13.17
N ALA A 317 11.97 -22.36 13.72
CA ALA A 317 11.51 -23.66 14.19
C ALA A 317 10.47 -23.54 15.32
N ALA A 318 10.70 -22.64 16.29
CA ALA A 318 9.76 -22.38 17.39
C ALA A 318 8.41 -21.79 16.92
N GLN A 319 8.40 -21.09 15.77
CA GLN A 319 7.21 -20.50 15.16
C GLN A 319 6.46 -21.45 14.20
N ARG A 320 6.92 -22.69 14.02
CA ARG A 320 6.33 -23.64 13.05
C ARG A 320 4.82 -23.84 13.23
N ILE A 321 4.36 -23.96 14.48
CA ILE A 321 2.93 -24.11 14.79
C ILE A 321 2.14 -22.88 14.36
N ASP A 322 2.67 -21.68 14.63
CA ASP A 322 2.01 -20.41 14.32
C ASP A 322 1.82 -20.26 12.80
N TRP A 323 2.81 -20.67 12.00
CA TRP A 323 2.73 -20.67 10.54
C TRP A 323 1.76 -21.71 9.96
N LEU A 324 1.63 -22.87 10.60
CA LEU A 324 0.64 -23.87 10.20
C LEU A 324 -0.79 -23.40 10.51
N LEU A 325 -1.00 -22.70 11.63
CA LEU A 325 -2.27 -22.07 11.96
C LEU A 325 -2.61 -20.95 10.97
N GLN A 326 -1.62 -20.11 10.61
CA GLN A 326 -1.76 -19.10 9.57
C GLN A 326 -2.19 -19.73 8.23
N HIS A 327 -1.52 -20.81 7.80
CA HIS A 327 -1.86 -21.51 6.56
C HIS A 327 -3.27 -22.13 6.62
N ALA A 328 -3.67 -22.71 7.76
CA ALA A 328 -5.02 -23.24 7.93
C ALA A 328 -6.10 -22.15 7.80
N LEU A 329 -5.84 -20.95 8.29
CA LEU A 329 -6.74 -19.80 8.14
C LEU A 329 -6.86 -19.36 6.67
N GLU A 330 -5.74 -19.33 5.96
CA GLU A 330 -5.71 -18.99 4.53
C GLU A 330 -6.46 -20.05 3.69
N ILE A 331 -6.29 -21.33 4.01
CA ILE A 331 -7.05 -22.42 3.39
C ILE A 331 -8.55 -22.26 3.63
N ALA A 332 -8.97 -21.87 4.83
CA ALA A 332 -10.38 -21.63 5.15
C ALA A 332 -11.00 -20.57 4.21
N GLN A 333 -10.27 -19.48 3.98
CA GLN A 333 -10.68 -18.43 3.04
C GLN A 333 -10.65 -18.89 1.59
N GLN A 334 -9.57 -19.56 1.17
CA GLN A 334 -9.36 -20.01 -0.21
C GLN A 334 -10.47 -20.96 -0.66
N GLN A 335 -10.92 -21.85 0.23
CA GLN A 335 -11.96 -22.81 -0.07
C GLN A 335 -13.31 -22.18 -0.43
N GLU A 336 -13.67 -21.05 0.19
CA GLU A 336 -14.89 -20.33 -0.18
C GLU A 336 -14.77 -19.71 -1.59
N THR A 337 -13.61 -19.13 -1.91
CA THR A 337 -13.35 -18.53 -3.22
C THR A 337 -13.29 -19.60 -4.31
N ILE A 338 -12.55 -20.69 -4.10
CA ILE A 338 -12.46 -21.82 -5.02
C ILE A 338 -13.86 -22.39 -5.28
N ALA A 339 -14.65 -22.63 -4.23
CA ALA A 339 -16.01 -23.16 -4.38
C ALA A 339 -16.94 -22.25 -5.19
N GLY A 340 -16.69 -20.93 -5.24
CA GLY A 340 -17.43 -20.02 -6.11
C GLY A 340 -16.90 -20.00 -7.54
N LEU A 341 -15.58 -20.04 -7.73
CA LEU A 341 -14.92 -20.03 -9.04
C LEU A 341 -15.13 -21.32 -9.83
N THR A 342 -15.24 -22.47 -9.16
CA THR A 342 -15.47 -23.77 -9.80
C THR A 342 -16.94 -24.04 -10.13
N ARG A 343 -17.86 -23.13 -9.80
CA ARG A 343 -19.27 -23.29 -10.19
C ARG A 343 -19.37 -23.18 -11.71
N PRO A 344 -20.23 -23.99 -12.36
CA PRO A 344 -20.47 -23.86 -13.79
C PRO A 344 -20.77 -22.41 -14.14
N THR A 345 -19.92 -21.84 -15.00
CA THR A 345 -20.13 -20.49 -15.49
C THR A 345 -21.41 -20.51 -16.30
N LEU A 346 -22.45 -19.81 -15.82
CA LEU A 346 -23.61 -19.56 -16.64
C LEU A 346 -23.11 -18.80 -17.88
N ALA A 347 -23.52 -19.23 -19.07
CA ALA A 347 -23.20 -18.51 -20.31
C ALA A 347 -23.42 -17.02 -20.07
N SER A 348 -22.42 -16.19 -20.38
CA SER A 348 -22.54 -14.75 -20.20
C SER A 348 -23.80 -14.29 -20.90
N ALA A 349 -24.53 -13.33 -20.32
CA ALA A 349 -25.68 -12.70 -20.98
C ALA A 349 -25.31 -12.12 -22.37
N PHE A 350 -24.01 -11.97 -22.64
CA PHE A 350 -23.43 -11.44 -23.86
C PHE A 350 -22.67 -12.49 -24.70
N ASP A 351 -22.66 -13.77 -24.32
CA ASP A 351 -22.12 -14.88 -25.14
C ASP A 351 -23.12 -15.19 -26.26
N GLY A 352 -23.16 -14.37 -27.31
CA GLY A 352 -24.06 -14.56 -28.46
C GLY A 352 -24.49 -13.31 -29.22
N ALA A 353 -23.55 -12.41 -29.57
CA ALA A 353 -23.77 -11.22 -30.40
C ALA A 353 -24.73 -10.14 -29.84
N LYS A 354 -25.17 -10.23 -28.58
CA LYS A 354 -25.90 -9.14 -27.91
C LYS A 354 -24.93 -8.09 -27.41
N THR A 355 -24.98 -6.90 -28.00
CA THR A 355 -24.23 -5.72 -27.52
C THR A 355 -24.74 -5.29 -26.15
N PRO A 356 -23.86 -5.07 -25.15
CA PRO A 356 -24.27 -4.52 -23.87
C PRO A 356 -24.94 -3.15 -24.02
N LYS A 357 -25.86 -2.83 -23.11
CA LYS A 357 -26.51 -1.52 -23.06
C LYS A 357 -25.50 -0.43 -22.67
N PHE A 358 -24.60 -0.78 -21.77
CA PHE A 358 -23.39 -0.01 -21.44
C PHE A 358 -22.29 -0.94 -20.96
N GLN A 359 -21.06 -0.51 -21.21
CA GLN A 359 -19.85 -1.11 -20.64
C GLN A 359 -19.26 -0.17 -19.61
N ALA A 360 -18.70 -0.69 -18.54
CA ALA A 360 -18.05 0.10 -17.50
C ALA A 360 -16.74 -0.55 -17.04
N VAL A 361 -15.62 0.07 -17.37
CA VAL A 361 -14.29 -0.34 -16.91
C VAL A 361 -14.02 0.35 -15.57
N PHE A 362 -13.96 -0.42 -14.49
CA PHE A 362 -13.66 0.06 -13.15
C PHE A 362 -12.20 -0.20 -12.77
N CYS A 363 -11.67 0.59 -11.84
CA CYS A 363 -10.48 0.21 -11.10
C CYS A 363 -10.65 -1.18 -10.45
N ILE A 364 -9.58 -1.98 -10.40
CA ILE A 364 -9.54 -3.29 -9.72
C ILE A 364 -9.75 -3.24 -8.19
N ASP A 365 -9.88 -2.06 -7.59
CA ASP A 365 -10.04 -1.84 -6.15
C ASP A 365 -11.17 -2.69 -5.54
N VAL A 366 -10.92 -3.29 -4.37
CA VAL A 366 -11.87 -4.19 -3.70
C VAL A 366 -13.19 -3.51 -3.32
N ARG A 367 -13.18 -2.19 -3.10
CA ARG A 367 -14.40 -1.41 -2.81
C ARG A 367 -15.23 -1.18 -4.06
N SER A 368 -14.59 -1.17 -5.23
CA SER A 368 -15.29 -1.11 -6.52
C SER A 368 -15.95 -2.44 -6.89
N GLU A 369 -15.52 -3.57 -6.30
CA GLU A 369 -16.18 -4.88 -6.49
C GLU A 369 -17.66 -4.84 -6.10
N VAL A 370 -17.96 -4.30 -4.91
CA VAL A 370 -19.33 -4.18 -4.40
C VAL A 370 -20.18 -3.32 -5.34
N PHE A 371 -19.64 -2.18 -5.78
CA PHE A 371 -20.33 -1.26 -6.69
C PHE A 371 -20.60 -1.90 -8.06
N ARG A 372 -19.63 -2.64 -8.61
CA ARG A 372 -19.79 -3.37 -9.89
C ARG A 372 -20.91 -4.39 -9.81
N ARG A 373 -20.95 -5.20 -8.75
CA ARG A 373 -22.02 -6.19 -8.53
C ARG A 373 -23.38 -5.52 -8.41
N ALA A 374 -23.45 -4.40 -7.67
CA ALA A 374 -24.67 -3.62 -7.53
C ALA A 374 -25.15 -3.04 -8.87
N LEU A 375 -24.23 -2.55 -9.71
CA LEU A 375 -24.56 -2.03 -11.05
C LEU A 375 -25.10 -3.13 -11.97
N GLU A 376 -24.47 -4.30 -11.98
CA GLU A 376 -24.91 -5.45 -12.77
C GLU A 376 -26.27 -5.99 -12.31
N ALA A 377 -26.59 -5.86 -11.02
CA ALA A 377 -27.89 -6.21 -10.47
C ALA A 377 -28.97 -5.16 -10.81
N ALA A 378 -28.63 -3.87 -10.76
CA ALA A 378 -29.54 -2.77 -11.10
C ALA A 378 -29.87 -2.71 -12.60
N GLU A 379 -28.91 -3.07 -13.46
CA GLU A 379 -29.11 -3.15 -14.90
C GLU A 379 -28.49 -4.43 -15.47
N PRO A 380 -29.30 -5.46 -15.75
CA PRO A 380 -28.82 -6.71 -16.34
C PRO A 380 -28.12 -6.54 -17.69
N GLY A 381 -28.44 -5.48 -18.45
CA GLY A 381 -27.75 -5.11 -19.69
C GLY A 381 -26.36 -4.48 -19.50
N ALA A 382 -25.89 -4.32 -18.27
CA ALA A 382 -24.57 -3.80 -17.93
C ALA A 382 -23.48 -4.87 -18.01
N GLN A 383 -22.37 -4.53 -18.66
CA GLN A 383 -21.12 -5.28 -18.58
C GLN A 383 -20.08 -4.47 -17.81
N THR A 384 -19.55 -5.01 -16.72
CA THR A 384 -18.41 -4.39 -16.02
C THR A 384 -17.11 -5.11 -16.37
N LEU A 385 -16.02 -4.34 -16.46
CA LEU A 385 -14.66 -4.83 -16.58
C LEU A 385 -13.81 -4.23 -15.47
N GLY A 386 -12.73 -4.91 -15.09
CA GLY A 386 -11.77 -4.46 -14.08
C GLY A 386 -10.39 -4.26 -14.69
N PHE A 387 -9.79 -3.11 -14.44
CA PHE A 387 -8.44 -2.80 -14.89
C PHE A 387 -7.72 -1.90 -13.87
N ALA A 388 -6.39 -1.90 -13.83
CA ALA A 388 -5.66 -1.06 -12.88
C ALA A 388 -5.99 0.43 -13.09
N GLY A 389 -6.22 1.19 -12.01
CA GLY A 389 -6.81 2.53 -12.07
C GLY A 389 -6.03 3.59 -12.86
N PHE A 390 -4.75 3.37 -13.14
CA PHE A 390 -3.98 4.24 -14.02
C PHE A 390 -4.27 4.03 -15.52
N PHE A 391 -5.02 2.98 -15.84
CA PHE A 391 -5.47 2.60 -17.18
C PHE A 391 -4.37 2.46 -18.24
N GLY A 392 -3.17 2.06 -17.82
CA GLY A 392 -2.04 1.88 -18.75
C GLY A 392 -1.42 3.20 -19.22
N LEU A 393 -1.76 4.34 -18.60
CA LEU A 393 -1.20 5.66 -18.90
C LEU A 393 -0.02 5.98 -17.96
N PRO A 394 1.25 5.85 -18.39
CA PRO A 394 2.42 6.18 -17.57
C PRO A 394 2.64 7.69 -17.49
N MET A 395 1.76 8.42 -16.81
CA MET A 395 1.74 9.89 -16.87
C MET A 395 2.03 10.59 -15.54
N ALA A 396 2.59 11.79 -15.66
CA ALA A 396 2.62 12.80 -14.60
C ALA A 396 1.62 13.91 -14.93
N TYR A 397 0.98 14.47 -13.91
CA TYR A 397 0.00 15.53 -14.02
C TYR A 397 0.53 16.85 -13.45
N GLN A 398 0.37 17.91 -14.23
CA GLN A 398 0.70 19.29 -13.85
C GLN A 398 -0.53 20.18 -14.04
N PRO A 399 -1.16 20.65 -12.93
CA PRO A 399 -2.26 21.60 -13.02
C PRO A 399 -1.83 22.90 -13.74
N LEU A 400 -2.74 23.48 -14.52
CA LEU A 400 -2.45 24.69 -15.30
C LEU A 400 -2.09 25.84 -14.36
N GLY A 401 -0.99 26.54 -14.65
CA GLY A 401 -0.53 27.66 -13.83
C GLY A 401 0.09 27.28 -12.49
N SER A 402 0.48 26.02 -12.30
CA SER A 402 1.19 25.54 -11.11
C SER A 402 2.57 24.98 -11.47
N ALA A 403 3.53 25.12 -10.55
CA ALA A 403 4.83 24.44 -10.64
C ALA A 403 4.77 22.98 -10.17
N LEU A 404 3.67 22.60 -9.50
CA LEU A 404 3.50 21.25 -8.98
C LEU A 404 3.36 20.22 -10.10
N THR A 405 4.18 19.18 -10.03
CA THR A 405 4.05 17.98 -10.87
C THR A 405 3.92 16.77 -9.96
N ARG A 406 2.97 15.88 -10.26
CA ARG A 406 2.74 14.64 -9.50
C ARG A 406 2.59 13.42 -10.41
N PRO A 407 3.10 12.24 -10.02
CA PRO A 407 2.83 10.99 -10.73
C PRO A 407 1.33 10.63 -10.65
N GLN A 408 0.82 9.97 -11.68
CA GLN A 408 -0.53 9.41 -11.78
C GLN A 408 -0.46 7.95 -12.26
N LEU A 409 0.46 7.19 -11.68
CA LEU A 409 0.82 5.81 -12.04
C LEU A 409 1.39 5.06 -10.81
N PRO A 410 1.55 3.73 -10.87
CA PRO A 410 2.07 2.96 -9.73
C PRO A 410 3.48 3.39 -9.33
N GLY A 411 3.80 3.36 -8.04
CA GLY A 411 5.13 3.75 -7.51
C GLY A 411 6.32 2.90 -8.00
N LEU A 412 6.03 1.81 -8.72
CA LEU A 412 7.01 0.94 -9.38
C LEU A 412 7.54 1.51 -10.71
N LEU A 413 6.86 2.51 -11.28
CA LEU A 413 7.10 2.98 -12.65
C LEU A 413 7.44 4.48 -12.68
N SER A 414 8.27 4.87 -13.65
CA SER A 414 8.56 6.27 -13.96
C SER A 414 7.59 6.81 -15.02
N PRO A 415 7.06 8.04 -14.88
CA PRO A 415 6.25 8.68 -15.91
C PRO A 415 7.02 8.83 -17.23
N THR A 416 6.35 8.57 -18.36
CA THR A 416 6.87 8.86 -19.71
C THR A 416 6.00 9.87 -20.47
N LEU A 417 4.82 10.20 -19.92
CA LEU A 417 3.89 11.17 -20.49
C LEU A 417 3.68 12.33 -19.50
N GLN A 418 3.51 13.54 -20.04
CA GLN A 418 3.14 14.72 -19.24
C GLN A 418 1.76 15.21 -19.66
N VAL A 419 0.87 15.35 -18.67
CA VAL A 419 -0.50 15.82 -18.85
C VAL A 419 -0.68 17.14 -18.11
N THR A 420 -1.30 18.09 -18.80
CA THR A 420 -1.73 19.37 -18.21
C THR A 420 -3.18 19.66 -18.57
N GLU A 421 -3.76 20.69 -17.95
CA GLU A 421 -5.13 21.09 -18.25
C GLU A 421 -5.18 21.95 -19.52
N SER A 422 -6.11 21.63 -20.42
CA SER A 422 -6.49 22.48 -21.54
C SER A 422 -7.88 23.05 -21.36
N VAL A 423 -8.16 24.16 -22.04
CA VAL A 423 -9.49 24.78 -22.06
C VAL A 423 -10.37 24.04 -23.06
N LYS A 424 -11.58 23.68 -22.66
CA LYS A 424 -12.58 23.02 -23.51
C LYS A 424 -12.95 23.85 -24.75
N ALA A 425 -12.90 23.26 -25.94
CA ALA A 425 -13.36 23.90 -27.18
C ALA A 425 -14.86 24.28 -27.13
N SER A 426 -15.70 23.47 -26.46
CA SER A 426 -17.14 23.69 -26.31
C SER A 426 -17.51 24.87 -25.40
N GLY A 427 -16.58 25.35 -24.55
CA GLY A 427 -16.77 26.56 -23.75
C GLY A 427 -16.56 27.87 -24.52
N LEU A 428 -15.92 27.80 -25.69
CA LEU A 428 -15.57 28.96 -26.53
C LEU A 428 -16.49 29.12 -27.73
N ALA A 429 -17.07 28.01 -28.23
CA ALA A 429 -17.94 28.03 -29.40
C ALA A 429 -19.30 28.71 -29.15
N ALA A 430 -19.76 28.82 -27.90
CA ALA A 430 -21.07 29.39 -27.59
C ALA A 430 -21.10 30.92 -27.45
N ALA A 431 -19.95 31.61 -27.37
CA ALA A 431 -19.93 33.05 -27.03
C ALA A 431 -19.30 33.98 -28.08
N SER A 432 -18.37 33.54 -28.93
CA SER A 432 -17.56 34.56 -29.65
C SER A 432 -16.79 34.12 -30.91
N GLY A 433 -17.12 32.99 -31.56
CA GLY A 433 -16.68 32.68 -32.94
C GLY A 433 -15.18 32.85 -33.27
N THR A 434 -14.31 32.88 -32.27
CA THR A 434 -12.88 33.19 -32.39
C THR A 434 -12.09 32.17 -31.57
N ALA A 435 -10.92 31.77 -32.08
CA ALA A 435 -10.01 30.81 -31.46
C ALA A 435 -9.34 31.37 -30.18
N GLN A 436 -10.15 31.66 -29.14
CA GLN A 436 -9.72 32.28 -27.88
C GLN A 436 -9.22 31.26 -26.82
N GLY A 437 -9.19 29.95 -27.14
CA GLY A 437 -8.81 28.89 -26.19
C GLY A 437 -7.39 29.00 -25.62
N PRO A 438 -6.35 29.23 -26.45
CA PRO A 438 -4.99 29.44 -25.96
C PRO A 438 -4.86 30.69 -25.09
N HIS A 439 -5.59 31.76 -25.42
CA HIS A 439 -5.59 33.02 -24.67
C HIS A 439 -6.26 32.85 -23.29
N LEU A 440 -7.40 32.15 -23.21
CA LEU A 440 -8.07 31.90 -21.92
C LEU A 440 -7.21 31.01 -21.00
N ALA A 441 -6.55 29.99 -21.54
CA ALA A 441 -5.64 29.14 -20.76
C ALA A 441 -4.51 29.96 -20.14
N GLN A 442 -3.89 30.85 -20.92
CA GLN A 442 -2.82 31.73 -20.45
C GLN A 442 -3.31 32.69 -19.36
N VAL A 443 -4.49 33.29 -19.53
CA VAL A 443 -5.10 34.19 -18.53
C VAL A 443 -5.39 33.45 -17.22
N LEU A 444 -5.98 32.25 -17.30
CA LEU A 444 -6.27 31.44 -16.11
C LEU A 444 -4.97 31.01 -15.40
N ALA A 445 -3.96 30.60 -16.16
CA ALA A 445 -2.65 30.25 -15.62
C ALA A 445 -2.00 31.44 -14.88
N ALA A 446 -2.03 32.63 -15.46
CA ALA A 446 -1.48 33.84 -14.84
C ALA A 446 -2.21 34.20 -13.55
N LYS A 447 -3.56 34.24 -13.58
CA LYS A 447 -4.38 34.51 -12.38
C LYS A 447 -4.14 33.51 -11.27
N ARG A 448 -4.01 32.22 -11.62
CA ARG A 448 -3.74 31.17 -10.65
C ARG A 448 -2.37 31.36 -10.01
N LYS A 449 -1.33 31.64 -10.80
CA LYS A 449 0.02 31.94 -10.28
C LYS A 449 -0.02 33.09 -9.29
N GLU A 450 -0.69 34.20 -9.63
CA GLU A 450 -0.83 35.36 -8.74
C GLU A 450 -1.54 35.00 -7.43
N ALA A 451 -2.64 34.23 -7.50
CA ALA A 451 -3.38 33.80 -6.32
C ALA A 451 -2.56 32.86 -5.42
N LEU A 452 -1.82 31.91 -6.00
CA LEU A 452 -0.92 31.01 -5.27
C LEU A 452 0.24 31.81 -4.63
N HIS A 453 0.90 32.69 -5.37
CA HIS A 453 1.95 33.56 -4.82
C HIS A 453 1.44 34.48 -3.70
N TRP A 454 0.19 34.93 -3.76
CA TRP A 454 -0.43 35.66 -2.65
C TRP A 454 -0.66 34.76 -1.44
N SER A 455 -1.18 33.56 -1.64
CA SER A 455 -1.37 32.56 -0.59
C SER A 455 -0.05 32.21 0.10
N ASP A 456 1.01 31.97 -0.66
CA ASP A 456 2.34 31.62 -0.14
C ASP A 456 2.92 32.75 0.72
N ARG A 457 2.82 34.01 0.26
CA ARG A 457 3.23 35.18 1.04
C ARG A 457 2.45 35.30 2.35
N TRP A 458 1.15 35.02 2.33
CA TRP A 458 0.30 35.01 3.50
C TRP A 458 0.66 33.87 4.48
N ALA A 459 0.96 32.69 3.96
CA ALA A 459 1.41 31.55 4.75
C ALA A 459 2.76 31.85 5.42
N ALA A 460 3.72 32.39 4.67
CA ALA A 460 5.02 32.82 5.20
C ALA A 460 4.87 33.88 6.30
N PHE A 461 3.98 34.86 6.12
CA PHE A 461 3.69 35.86 7.17
C PHE A 461 3.10 35.23 8.43
N ARG A 462 2.21 34.24 8.32
CA ARG A 462 1.64 33.54 9.48
C ARG A 462 2.66 32.68 10.20
N ALA A 463 3.59 32.07 9.46
CA ALA A 463 4.64 31.22 10.00
C ALA A 463 5.84 32.01 10.56
N ALA A 464 5.98 33.29 10.22
CA ALA A 464 7.11 34.10 10.66
C ALA A 464 7.08 34.32 12.19
N PRO A 465 8.19 34.12 12.92
CA PRO A 465 8.25 34.22 14.38
C PRO A 465 7.79 35.58 14.93
N SER A 466 8.04 36.66 14.19
CA SER A 466 7.66 38.03 14.58
C SER A 466 6.17 38.32 14.47
N SER A 467 5.40 37.52 13.74
CA SER A 467 3.99 37.78 13.43
C SER A 467 3.04 36.65 13.81
N ALA A 468 3.52 35.43 14.06
CA ALA A 468 2.66 34.28 14.38
C ALA A 468 1.72 34.55 15.57
N PHE A 469 2.25 35.01 16.70
CA PHE A 469 1.44 35.30 17.90
C PHE A 469 0.48 36.48 17.67
N SER A 470 0.98 37.61 17.18
CA SER A 470 0.14 38.80 16.92
C SER A 470 -0.93 38.53 15.86
N PHE A 471 -0.66 37.66 14.88
CA PHE A 471 -1.63 37.23 13.89
C PHE A 471 -2.78 36.46 14.55
N VAL A 472 -2.46 35.48 15.41
CA VAL A 472 -3.46 34.71 16.15
C VAL A 472 -4.26 35.61 17.10
N GLU A 473 -3.61 36.53 17.80
CA GLU A 473 -4.31 37.48 18.70
C GLU A 473 -5.24 38.42 17.93
N SER A 474 -4.81 38.92 16.77
CA SER A 474 -5.58 39.91 16.00
C SER A 474 -6.72 39.31 15.18
N LEU A 475 -6.51 38.11 14.63
CA LEU A 475 -7.44 37.51 13.65
C LEU A 475 -8.03 36.17 14.11
N GLY A 476 -7.54 35.58 15.21
CA GLY A 476 -7.97 34.27 15.69
C GLY A 476 -9.46 34.19 16.03
N LEU A 477 -10.04 35.23 16.64
CA LEU A 477 -11.48 35.27 16.93
C LEU A 477 -12.35 35.19 15.66
N LEU A 478 -11.87 35.74 14.53
CA LEU A 478 -12.57 35.65 13.24
C LEU A 478 -12.61 34.22 12.69
N TYR A 479 -11.64 33.38 13.07
CA TYR A 479 -11.64 31.95 12.72
C TYR A 479 -12.67 31.14 13.53
N GLY A 480 -13.15 31.64 14.67
CA GLY A 480 -14.15 30.95 15.49
C GLY A 480 -15.43 30.64 14.71
N GLY A 481 -15.94 31.59 13.93
CA GLY A 481 -17.10 31.37 13.07
C GLY A 481 -16.86 30.31 11.99
N LYS A 482 -15.64 30.27 11.41
CA LYS A 482 -15.24 29.24 10.44
C LYS A 482 -15.15 27.85 11.07
N LEU A 483 -14.62 27.74 12.28
CA LEU A 483 -14.56 26.47 13.00
C LEU A 483 -15.96 25.96 13.34
N LEU A 484 -16.86 26.85 13.77
CA LEU A 484 -18.25 26.51 14.02
C LEU A 484 -18.95 26.04 12.74
N SER A 485 -18.80 26.76 11.63
CA SER A 485 -19.43 26.36 10.36
C SER A 485 -18.84 25.04 9.82
N SER A 486 -17.54 24.81 10.01
CA SER A 486 -16.89 23.55 9.60
C SER A 486 -17.27 22.36 10.50
N SER A 487 -17.86 22.62 11.67
CA SER A 487 -18.38 21.58 12.58
C SER A 487 -19.85 21.23 12.33
N LEU A 488 -20.53 21.97 11.44
CA LEU A 488 -21.88 21.62 11.01
C LEU A 488 -21.84 20.51 9.97
N ALA A 489 -22.89 19.69 9.94
CA ALA A 489 -23.07 18.65 8.94
C ALA A 489 -22.99 19.23 7.52
N SER A 490 -22.17 18.62 6.66
CA SER A 490 -21.98 19.04 5.27
C SER A 490 -22.06 17.85 4.33
N ASP A 491 -22.81 18.02 3.24
CA ASP A 491 -22.94 17.05 2.16
C ASP A 491 -22.14 17.47 0.91
N ALA A 492 -21.21 18.41 1.06
CA ALA A 492 -20.42 18.95 -0.03
C ALA A 492 -19.63 17.84 -0.75
N PRO A 493 -19.46 17.94 -2.09
CA PRO A 493 -18.60 17.03 -2.82
C PRO A 493 -17.14 17.20 -2.38
N ALA A 494 -16.32 16.18 -2.63
CA ALA A 494 -14.90 16.22 -2.35
C ALA A 494 -14.25 17.50 -2.92
N ALA A 495 -13.64 18.28 -2.03
CA ALA A 495 -12.89 19.46 -2.43
C ALA A 495 -11.64 19.05 -3.22
N ARG A 496 -11.48 19.63 -4.40
CA ARG A 496 -10.31 19.42 -5.25
C ARG A 496 -9.27 20.46 -4.92
N TRP A 497 -8.20 20.04 -4.26
CA TRP A 497 -7.10 20.95 -3.96
C TRP A 497 -6.41 21.43 -5.25
N GLU A 498 -6.54 20.70 -6.36
CA GLU A 498 -6.09 21.11 -7.70
C GLU A 498 -6.83 22.33 -8.24
N ASP A 499 -7.94 22.73 -7.65
CA ASP A 499 -8.66 23.94 -8.04
C ASP A 499 -8.14 25.17 -7.27
N THR A 500 -7.19 24.98 -6.34
CA THR A 500 -6.66 26.06 -5.50
C THR A 500 -5.99 27.14 -6.34
N GLY A 501 -6.36 28.40 -6.08
CA GLY A 501 -5.92 29.57 -6.82
C GLY A 501 -6.73 29.86 -8.11
N LEU A 502 -7.62 28.97 -8.54
CA LEU A 502 -8.47 29.23 -9.69
C LEU A 502 -9.63 30.18 -9.34
N PRO A 503 -10.04 31.07 -10.26
CA PRO A 503 -11.28 31.81 -10.12
C PRO A 503 -12.50 30.87 -10.03
N GLY A 504 -13.53 31.28 -9.28
CA GLY A 504 -14.76 30.51 -9.12
C GLY A 504 -15.36 30.06 -10.46
N GLY A 505 -15.63 28.76 -10.59
CA GLY A 505 -16.19 28.17 -11.80
C GLY A 505 -15.19 27.87 -12.94
N ALA A 506 -13.96 28.39 -12.88
CA ALA A 506 -12.96 28.19 -13.93
C ALA A 506 -12.61 26.70 -14.15
N ALA A 507 -12.59 25.90 -13.08
CA ALA A 507 -12.32 24.46 -13.15
C ALA A 507 -13.27 23.70 -14.09
N LYS A 508 -14.52 24.16 -14.26
CA LYS A 508 -15.50 23.53 -15.16
C LYS A 508 -15.11 23.64 -16.64
N HIS A 509 -14.28 24.63 -16.97
CA HIS A 509 -13.79 24.90 -18.32
C HIS A 509 -12.45 24.21 -18.61
N LEU A 510 -11.82 23.63 -17.58
CA LEU A 510 -10.55 22.92 -17.69
C LEU A 510 -10.78 21.41 -17.79
N ARG A 511 -9.90 20.75 -18.53
CA ARG A 511 -9.83 19.29 -18.59
C ARG A 511 -8.38 18.84 -18.69
N PRO A 512 -7.97 17.79 -17.97
CA PRO A 512 -6.68 17.15 -18.22
C PRO A 512 -6.65 16.61 -19.66
N SER A 513 -5.59 16.92 -20.39
CA SER A 513 -5.43 16.45 -21.76
C SER A 513 -3.97 16.18 -22.06
N LEU A 514 -3.72 15.09 -22.77
CA LEU A 514 -2.42 14.82 -23.36
C LEU A 514 -2.21 15.80 -24.53
N ALA A 515 -1.11 16.56 -24.48
CA ALA A 515 -0.71 17.44 -25.58
C ALA A 515 -0.39 16.60 -26.83
N GLU A 516 -0.67 17.14 -28.01
CA GLU A 516 -0.23 16.52 -29.26
C GLU A 516 1.29 16.75 -29.39
N GLY A 517 2.07 15.69 -29.17
CA GLY A 517 3.53 15.71 -29.36
C GLY A 517 3.93 15.47 -30.82
N ASP A 518 5.19 15.75 -31.14
CA ASP A 518 5.76 15.59 -32.48
C ASP A 518 5.72 14.13 -33.01
N ASP A 519 5.72 13.14 -32.11
CA ASP A 519 5.63 11.69 -32.44
C ASP A 519 4.27 11.24 -32.99
N GLY A 520 3.30 12.17 -33.07
CA GLY A 520 2.10 12.03 -33.88
C GLY A 520 1.10 10.98 -33.40
N ILE A 521 -0.03 10.93 -34.09
CA ILE A 521 -1.17 10.06 -33.78
C ILE A 521 -0.81 8.55 -33.66
N GLN A 522 0.31 8.13 -34.25
CA GLN A 522 0.77 6.75 -34.30
C GLN A 522 1.19 6.20 -32.93
N ALA A 523 1.99 6.96 -32.17
CA ALA A 523 2.42 6.55 -30.84
C ALA A 523 1.22 6.48 -29.88
N ALA A 524 0.33 7.46 -29.96
CA ALA A 524 -0.91 7.50 -29.20
C ALA A 524 -1.84 6.31 -29.53
N ALA A 525 -1.93 5.93 -30.81
CA ALA A 525 -2.73 4.78 -31.24
C ALA A 525 -2.12 3.44 -30.80
N ALA A 526 -0.79 3.31 -30.82
CA ALA A 526 -0.11 2.13 -30.29
C ALA A 526 -0.36 1.96 -28.79
N LEU A 527 -0.28 3.05 -28.02
CA LEU A 527 -0.60 3.06 -26.58
C LEU A 527 -2.07 2.66 -26.35
N ALA A 528 -3.00 3.30 -27.04
CA ALA A 528 -4.44 3.01 -26.91
C ALA A 528 -4.78 1.57 -27.33
N GLN A 529 -4.15 1.04 -28.38
CA GLN A 529 -4.28 -0.36 -28.79
C GLN A 529 -3.83 -1.31 -27.68
N GLY A 530 -2.66 -1.06 -27.08
CA GLY A 530 -2.14 -1.85 -25.96
C GLY A 530 -3.09 -1.83 -24.76
N ILE A 531 -3.61 -0.65 -24.40
CA ILE A 531 -4.58 -0.47 -23.30
C ILE A 531 -5.87 -1.26 -23.56
N LEU A 532 -6.49 -1.08 -24.74
CA LEU A 532 -7.75 -1.74 -25.07
C LEU A 532 -7.60 -3.26 -25.15
N THR A 533 -6.48 -3.75 -25.70
CA THR A 533 -6.15 -5.17 -25.75
C THR A 533 -5.99 -5.74 -24.34
N ALA A 534 -5.25 -5.05 -23.47
CA ALA A 534 -5.05 -5.49 -22.09
C ALA A 534 -6.36 -5.45 -21.25
N MET A 535 -7.32 -4.60 -21.61
CA MET A 535 -8.66 -4.57 -21.01
C MET A 535 -9.59 -5.66 -21.55
N GLY A 536 -9.22 -6.37 -22.63
CA GLY A 536 -10.12 -7.25 -23.37
C GLY A 536 -11.21 -6.50 -24.15
N LEU A 537 -11.10 -5.18 -24.30
CA LEU A 537 -12.09 -4.31 -24.92
C LEU A 537 -11.73 -4.00 -26.37
N VAL A 538 -11.75 -5.03 -27.22
CA VAL A 538 -11.32 -4.94 -28.63
C VAL A 538 -12.47 -5.07 -29.64
N LYS A 539 -13.66 -5.47 -29.18
CA LYS A 539 -14.86 -5.69 -30.00
C LYS A 539 -16.14 -5.52 -29.15
N ASN A 540 -17.29 -5.49 -29.82
CA ASN A 540 -18.63 -5.42 -29.18
C ASN A 540 -18.80 -4.20 -28.26
N PHE A 541 -18.27 -3.06 -28.67
CA PHE A 541 -18.39 -1.81 -27.91
C PHE A 541 -19.87 -1.43 -27.72
N ALA A 542 -20.22 -1.08 -26.48
CA ALA A 542 -21.52 -0.50 -26.18
C ALA A 542 -21.62 0.95 -26.70
N PRO A 543 -22.84 1.50 -26.86
CA PRO A 543 -23.01 2.91 -27.22
C PRO A 543 -22.38 3.87 -26.19
N LEU A 544 -22.40 3.50 -24.91
CA LEU A 544 -21.67 4.20 -23.85
C LEU A 544 -20.69 3.25 -23.16
N VAL A 545 -19.44 3.70 -23.06
CA VAL A 545 -18.37 3.02 -22.32
C VAL A 545 -17.89 3.95 -21.21
N LEU A 546 -18.20 3.60 -19.96
CA LEU A 546 -17.70 4.30 -18.79
C LEU A 546 -16.27 3.87 -18.47
N ILE A 547 -15.35 4.82 -18.33
CA ILE A 547 -14.03 4.61 -17.72
C ILE A 547 -14.09 5.17 -16.31
N ALA A 548 -14.17 4.30 -15.31
CA ALA A 548 -14.37 4.64 -13.91
C ALA A 548 -13.09 4.42 -13.10
N GLY A 549 -12.35 5.50 -12.86
CA GLY A 549 -11.35 5.53 -11.79
C GLY A 549 -12.03 5.47 -10.42
N HIS A 550 -11.25 5.46 -9.34
CA HIS A 550 -11.79 5.69 -8.00
C HIS A 550 -10.98 6.73 -7.24
N GLY A 551 -11.60 7.28 -6.21
CA GLY A 551 -10.99 8.17 -5.24
C GLY A 551 -11.82 8.12 -3.96
N SER A 552 -11.41 8.87 -2.95
CA SER A 552 -12.04 8.91 -1.64
C SER A 552 -12.33 10.33 -1.21
N GLN A 553 -13.03 10.48 -0.10
CA GLN A 553 -13.31 11.77 0.52
C GLN A 553 -13.14 11.68 2.02
N SER A 554 -12.29 12.54 2.57
CA SER A 554 -12.15 12.68 4.02
C SER A 554 -11.73 14.10 4.38
N ALA A 555 -12.14 14.56 5.56
CA ALA A 555 -11.69 15.83 6.14
C ALA A 555 -10.61 15.57 7.20
N ASN A 556 -9.64 16.49 7.31
CA ASN A 556 -8.61 16.47 8.36
C ASN A 556 -7.90 15.12 8.53
N ASN A 557 -7.48 14.52 7.41
CA ASN A 557 -6.89 13.19 7.39
C ASN A 557 -5.50 13.21 6.75
N ALA A 558 -4.46 13.14 7.58
CA ALA A 558 -3.07 13.08 7.11
C ALA A 558 -2.80 11.88 6.17
N HIS A 559 -3.56 10.79 6.32
CA HIS A 559 -3.46 9.60 5.47
C HIS A 559 -4.56 9.53 4.39
N ALA A 560 -5.08 10.67 3.91
CA ALA A 560 -6.16 10.69 2.90
C ALA A 560 -5.79 9.91 1.63
N SER A 561 -4.56 10.08 1.13
CA SER A 561 -4.04 9.37 -0.05
C SER A 561 -4.03 7.84 0.10
N SER A 562 -4.00 7.32 1.33
CA SER A 562 -4.10 5.86 1.58
C SER A 562 -5.48 5.28 1.27
N LEU A 563 -6.50 6.14 1.17
CA LEU A 563 -7.86 5.78 0.76
C LEU A 563 -8.09 5.96 -0.76
N ASP A 564 -7.21 6.70 -1.44
CA ASP A 564 -7.23 6.87 -2.88
C ASP A 564 -6.62 5.66 -3.62
N CYS A 565 -6.32 5.81 -4.91
CA CYS A 565 -5.86 4.70 -5.74
C CYS A 565 -4.35 4.46 -5.59
N GLY A 566 -3.97 3.30 -5.04
CA GLY A 566 -2.58 2.86 -4.99
C GLY A 566 -1.94 2.72 -6.38
N ALA A 567 -2.71 2.30 -7.39
CA ALA A 567 -2.25 2.22 -8.77
C ALA A 567 -2.07 3.60 -9.45
N CYS A 568 -2.64 4.67 -8.89
CA CYS A 568 -2.43 6.05 -9.37
C CYS A 568 -1.44 6.82 -8.48
N GLY A 569 -0.69 6.16 -7.60
CA GLY A 569 0.28 6.80 -6.71
C GLY A 569 -0.36 7.55 -5.53
N GLY A 570 -1.43 7.01 -4.96
CA GLY A 570 -2.15 7.64 -3.84
C GLY A 570 -2.97 8.85 -4.28
N GLN A 571 -3.43 8.85 -5.54
CA GLN A 571 -4.22 9.92 -6.14
C GLN A 571 -5.57 9.37 -6.61
N SER A 572 -6.57 10.26 -6.74
CA SER A 572 -7.81 9.92 -7.46
C SER A 572 -7.53 9.56 -8.91
N GLY A 573 -8.19 8.51 -9.41
CA GLY A 573 -8.16 8.10 -10.81
C GLY A 573 -8.90 9.03 -11.79
N GLU A 574 -9.36 10.21 -11.34
CA GLU A 574 -10.06 11.19 -12.19
C GLU A 574 -9.24 11.55 -13.43
N VAL A 575 -7.97 11.91 -13.25
CA VAL A 575 -7.12 12.38 -14.33
C VAL A 575 -6.93 11.27 -15.37
N ASN A 576 -6.63 10.04 -14.93
CA ASN A 576 -6.45 8.88 -15.81
C ASN A 576 -7.71 8.55 -16.60
N ALA A 577 -8.87 8.51 -15.95
CA ALA A 577 -10.14 8.26 -16.62
C ALA A 577 -10.45 9.31 -17.69
N ARG A 578 -10.28 10.60 -17.36
CA ARG A 578 -10.56 11.72 -18.28
C ARG A 578 -9.60 11.75 -19.47
N VAL A 579 -8.30 11.54 -19.25
CA VAL A 579 -7.30 11.49 -20.33
C VAL A 579 -7.57 10.34 -21.28
N LEU A 580 -7.85 9.13 -20.76
CA LEU A 580 -8.13 7.98 -21.61
C LEU A 580 -9.43 8.14 -22.40
N ALA A 581 -10.50 8.62 -21.76
CA ALA A 581 -11.77 8.85 -22.44
C ALA A 581 -11.64 9.93 -23.54
N ASP A 582 -10.94 11.04 -23.28
CA ASP A 582 -10.65 12.06 -24.30
C ASP A 582 -9.88 11.44 -25.46
N LEU A 583 -8.80 10.70 -25.18
CA LEU A 583 -7.96 10.04 -26.18
C LEU A 583 -8.80 9.12 -27.09
N LEU A 584 -9.59 8.21 -26.50
CA LEU A 584 -10.42 7.25 -27.23
C LEU A 584 -11.59 7.88 -27.99
N ASN A 585 -11.99 9.12 -27.67
CA ASN A 585 -13.02 9.85 -28.39
C ASN A 585 -12.49 10.65 -29.59
N ARG A 586 -11.17 10.80 -29.78
CA ARG A 586 -10.59 11.56 -30.90
C ARG A 586 -10.81 10.84 -32.23
N PRO A 587 -11.47 11.46 -33.24
CA PRO A 587 -11.74 10.81 -34.53
C PRO A 587 -10.46 10.33 -35.26
N ALA A 588 -9.40 11.13 -35.25
CA ALA A 588 -8.13 10.78 -35.86
C ALA A 588 -7.50 9.53 -35.24
N LEU A 589 -7.62 9.37 -33.91
CA LEU A 589 -7.12 8.19 -33.21
C LEU A 589 -7.96 6.96 -33.54
N ARG A 590 -9.29 7.10 -33.58
CA ARG A 590 -10.19 6.01 -33.95
C ARG A 590 -9.94 5.50 -35.36
N ALA A 591 -9.64 6.39 -36.30
CA ALA A 591 -9.27 6.01 -37.67
C ALA A 591 -7.99 5.17 -37.69
N GLU A 592 -6.97 5.58 -36.92
CA GLU A 592 -5.71 4.82 -36.81
C GLU A 592 -5.88 3.49 -36.05
N LEU A 593 -6.68 3.46 -34.99
CA LEU A 593 -7.01 2.22 -34.27
C LEU A 593 -7.72 1.20 -35.17
N ALA A 594 -8.59 1.66 -36.08
CA ALA A 594 -9.24 0.79 -37.05
C ALA A 594 -8.24 0.15 -38.01
N VAL A 595 -7.21 0.88 -38.47
CA VAL A 595 -6.10 0.33 -39.26
C VAL A 595 -5.33 -0.73 -38.45
N ARG A 596 -5.23 -0.54 -37.13
CA ARG A 596 -4.59 -1.48 -36.19
C ARG A 596 -5.50 -2.62 -35.73
N GLY A 597 -6.68 -2.77 -36.33
CA GLY A 597 -7.59 -3.90 -36.09
C GLY A 597 -8.60 -3.71 -34.95
N ILE A 598 -8.69 -2.53 -34.35
CA ILE A 598 -9.70 -2.21 -33.32
C ILE A 598 -10.65 -1.15 -33.87
N ALA A 599 -11.80 -1.59 -34.39
CA ALA A 599 -12.83 -0.70 -34.91
C ALA A 599 -13.81 -0.29 -33.78
N ILE A 600 -13.68 0.96 -33.31
CA ILE A 600 -14.65 1.56 -32.38
C ILE A 600 -15.82 2.14 -33.20
N PRO A 601 -17.07 1.71 -32.96
CA PRO A 601 -18.24 2.23 -33.67
C PRO A 601 -18.39 3.75 -33.55
N ALA A 602 -18.95 4.38 -34.58
CA ALA A 602 -19.17 5.83 -34.61
C ALA A 602 -20.20 6.30 -33.57
N ASP A 603 -21.11 5.42 -33.18
CA ASP A 603 -22.14 5.60 -32.15
C ASP A 603 -21.67 5.20 -30.74
N THR A 604 -20.41 4.80 -30.56
CA THR A 604 -19.80 4.60 -29.25
C THR A 604 -19.17 5.89 -28.73
N HIS A 605 -19.45 6.23 -27.48
CA HIS A 605 -18.81 7.35 -26.77
C HIS A 605 -18.27 6.91 -25.41
N PHE A 606 -17.02 7.28 -25.12
CA PHE A 606 -16.38 7.00 -23.83
C PHE A 606 -16.68 8.13 -22.84
N VAL A 607 -17.20 7.80 -21.66
CA VAL A 607 -17.52 8.78 -20.60
C VAL A 607 -16.58 8.53 -19.41
N PRO A 608 -15.82 9.53 -18.96
CA PRO A 608 -15.00 9.38 -17.77
C PRO A 608 -15.83 9.54 -16.49
N GLY A 609 -15.46 8.80 -15.45
CA GLY A 609 -16.07 8.89 -14.12
C GLY A 609 -15.12 8.52 -12.99
N VAL A 610 -15.53 8.85 -11.77
CA VAL A 610 -14.85 8.43 -10.54
C VAL A 610 -15.87 7.87 -9.57
N HIS A 611 -15.62 6.65 -9.11
CA HIS A 611 -16.28 6.06 -7.96
C HIS A 611 -15.66 6.62 -6.68
N ASN A 612 -16.42 7.43 -5.93
CA ASN A 612 -16.04 7.86 -4.58
C ASN A 612 -16.29 6.71 -3.61
N THR A 613 -15.22 6.05 -3.17
CA THR A 613 -15.30 4.87 -2.31
C THR A 613 -15.77 5.16 -0.90
N THR A 614 -15.71 6.42 -0.46
CA THR A 614 -16.23 6.80 0.85
C THR A 614 -17.75 6.89 0.81
N THR A 615 -18.31 7.51 -0.25
CA THR A 615 -19.74 7.81 -0.34
C THR A 615 -20.54 6.83 -1.20
N ASP A 616 -19.87 5.98 -1.98
CA ASP A 616 -20.43 5.18 -3.08
C ASP A 616 -21.20 6.04 -4.10
N ASP A 617 -20.75 7.27 -4.33
CA ASP A 617 -21.24 8.10 -5.44
C ASP A 617 -20.33 7.90 -6.66
N LEU A 618 -20.92 7.70 -7.84
CA LEU A 618 -20.17 7.70 -9.09
C LEU A 618 -20.39 9.00 -9.85
N VAL A 619 -19.37 9.86 -9.84
CA VAL A 619 -19.42 11.17 -10.49
C VAL A 619 -18.92 11.03 -11.92
N LEU A 620 -19.78 11.39 -12.88
CA LEU A 620 -19.43 11.44 -14.30
C LEU A 620 -18.87 12.81 -14.67
N PHE A 621 -17.83 12.80 -15.49
CA PHE A 621 -17.19 14.01 -16.01
C PHE A 621 -17.44 14.14 -17.52
N ASP A 622 -17.29 15.37 -17.99
CA ASP A 622 -17.34 15.70 -19.42
C ASP A 622 -18.64 15.24 -20.14
N THR A 623 -19.74 15.08 -19.40
CA THR A 623 -21.02 14.57 -19.92
C THR A 623 -21.68 15.48 -20.97
N GLN A 624 -21.25 16.74 -21.06
CA GLN A 624 -21.70 17.67 -22.10
C GLN A 624 -21.16 17.33 -23.49
N ASP A 625 -20.08 16.54 -23.57
CA ASP A 625 -19.48 16.12 -24.83
C ASP A 625 -20.14 14.84 -25.38
N VAL A 626 -21.08 14.24 -24.62
CA VAL A 626 -21.87 13.09 -25.05
C VAL A 626 -22.79 13.50 -26.21
N PRO A 627 -22.74 12.83 -27.37
CA PRO A 627 -23.59 13.14 -28.51
C PRO A 627 -25.08 13.12 -28.18
N ALA A 628 -25.85 14.04 -28.77
CA ALA A 628 -27.30 14.15 -28.55
C ALA A 628 -28.09 12.83 -28.74
N PRO A 629 -27.77 11.96 -29.72
CA PRO A 629 -28.43 10.65 -29.85
C PRO A 629 -28.25 9.72 -28.63
N LEU A 630 -27.20 9.91 -27.84
CA LEU A 630 -26.89 9.10 -26.64
C LEU A 630 -27.39 9.74 -25.33
N ALA A 631 -28.09 10.88 -25.39
CA ALA A 631 -28.57 11.56 -24.18
C ALA A 631 -29.50 10.68 -23.33
N GLY A 632 -30.38 9.89 -23.97
CA GLY A 632 -31.24 8.92 -23.27
C GLY A 632 -30.44 7.81 -22.58
N SER A 633 -29.41 7.28 -23.26
CA SER A 633 -28.49 6.29 -22.69
C SER A 633 -27.71 6.84 -21.51
N LEU A 634 -27.32 8.12 -21.56
CA LEU A 634 -26.62 8.80 -20.45
C LEU A 634 -27.53 8.95 -19.22
N VAL A 635 -28.80 9.30 -19.42
CA VAL A 635 -29.79 9.37 -18.31
C VAL A 635 -30.00 7.97 -17.70
N ALA A 636 -30.12 6.94 -18.54
CA ALA A 636 -30.25 5.56 -18.07
C ALA A 636 -29.01 5.10 -17.28
N LEU A 637 -27.80 5.42 -17.77
CA LEU A 637 -26.56 5.13 -17.08
C LEU A 637 -26.51 5.81 -15.70
N LYS A 638 -26.82 7.11 -15.63
CA LYS A 638 -26.88 7.85 -14.34
C LYS A 638 -27.84 7.19 -13.35
N SER A 639 -29.04 6.82 -13.81
CA SER A 639 -30.02 6.15 -12.95
C SER A 639 -29.54 4.78 -12.45
N ALA A 640 -28.87 4.00 -13.29
CA ALA A 640 -28.31 2.70 -12.89
C ALA A 640 -27.17 2.86 -11.87
N LEU A 641 -26.32 3.89 -12.04
CA LEU A 641 -25.26 4.23 -11.10
C LEU A 641 -25.81 4.70 -9.74
N ASP A 642 -26.86 5.52 -9.73
CA ASP A 642 -27.50 5.96 -8.49
C ASP A 642 -28.09 4.78 -7.71
N GLN A 643 -28.74 3.85 -8.41
CA GLN A 643 -29.27 2.60 -7.82
C GLN A 643 -28.16 1.70 -7.28
N ALA A 644 -27.05 1.57 -8.03
CA ALA A 644 -25.89 0.81 -7.58
C ALA A 644 -25.30 1.39 -6.28
N GLY A 645 -25.20 2.72 -6.19
CA GLY A 645 -24.75 3.41 -4.98
C GLY A 645 -25.67 3.19 -3.78
N VAL A 646 -27.00 3.12 -3.97
CA VAL A 646 -27.94 2.77 -2.89
C VAL A 646 -27.65 1.38 -2.33
N SER A 647 -27.46 0.39 -3.20
CA SER A 647 -27.16 -0.98 -2.79
C SER A 647 -25.79 -1.09 -2.09
N ALA A 648 -24.75 -0.45 -2.65
CA ALA A 648 -23.39 -0.49 -2.10
C ALA A 648 -23.33 0.12 -0.69
N ARG A 649 -23.97 1.28 -0.48
CA ARG A 649 -24.09 1.90 0.86
C ARG A 649 -24.85 0.98 1.83
N GLY A 650 -25.93 0.36 1.37
CA GLY A 650 -26.73 -0.56 2.17
C GLY A 650 -25.92 -1.74 2.69
N GLU A 651 -25.10 -2.36 1.84
CA GLU A 651 -24.22 -3.47 2.21
C GLU A 651 -23.16 -3.06 3.24
N ARG A 652 -22.62 -1.84 3.12
CA ARG A 652 -21.56 -1.36 4.00
C ARG A 652 -22.05 -0.72 5.29
N ALA A 653 -23.33 -0.36 5.39
CA ALA A 653 -23.87 0.46 6.49
C ALA A 653 -23.56 -0.12 7.87
N GLU A 654 -23.67 -1.44 8.06
CA GLU A 654 -23.34 -2.08 9.33
C GLU A 654 -21.87 -1.90 9.71
N SER A 655 -20.95 -2.08 8.75
CA SER A 655 -19.52 -1.89 8.96
C SER A 655 -19.14 -0.46 9.37
N LEU A 656 -19.97 0.54 9.02
CA LEU A 656 -19.76 1.95 9.34
C LEU A 656 -20.51 2.39 10.61
N GLY A 657 -21.21 1.48 11.30
CA GLY A 657 -22.06 1.80 12.45
C GLY A 657 -23.38 2.50 12.06
N LEU A 658 -23.77 2.44 10.79
CA LEU A 658 -24.96 3.08 10.21
C LEU A 658 -26.08 2.09 9.89
N GLY A 659 -26.01 0.85 10.38
CA GLY A 659 -26.97 -0.22 10.08
C GLY A 659 -28.45 0.15 10.33
N LYS A 660 -28.72 1.02 11.32
CA LYS A 660 -30.07 1.54 11.62
C LYS A 660 -30.68 2.42 10.51
N LEU A 661 -29.88 2.83 9.52
CA LEU A 661 -30.30 3.66 8.40
C LEU A 661 -30.51 2.86 7.10
N VAL A 662 -30.21 1.55 7.06
CA VAL A 662 -30.30 0.72 5.84
C VAL A 662 -31.68 0.79 5.18
N THR A 663 -32.76 0.84 5.97
CA THR A 663 -34.14 0.95 5.48
C THR A 663 -34.53 2.36 5.01
N ARG A 664 -33.64 3.35 5.16
CA ARG A 664 -33.85 4.76 4.78
C ARG A 664 -32.73 5.24 3.86
N PRO A 665 -32.71 4.84 2.57
CA PRO A 665 -31.59 5.08 1.65
C PRO A 665 -31.11 6.54 1.57
N ALA A 666 -32.03 7.50 1.51
CA ALA A 666 -31.68 8.92 1.45
C ALA A 666 -30.98 9.41 2.74
N ALA A 667 -31.46 8.97 3.92
CA ALA A 667 -30.85 9.32 5.19
C ALA A 667 -29.49 8.64 5.38
N LEU A 668 -29.34 7.39 4.92
CA LEU A 668 -28.05 6.70 4.91
C LEU A 668 -27.05 7.43 4.01
N HIS A 669 -27.46 7.84 2.81
CA HIS A 669 -26.60 8.58 1.89
C HIS A 669 -26.14 9.90 2.47
N GLN A 670 -27.07 10.67 3.05
CA GLN A 670 -26.75 11.91 3.76
C GLN A 670 -25.75 11.65 4.90
N ALA A 671 -26.00 10.66 5.77
CA ALA A 671 -25.12 10.34 6.89
C ALA A 671 -23.70 9.94 6.45
N VAL A 672 -23.57 9.22 5.33
CA VAL A 672 -22.24 8.86 4.78
C VAL A 672 -21.52 10.10 4.22
N ARG A 673 -22.22 11.02 3.55
CA ARG A 673 -21.61 12.28 3.08
C ARG A 673 -21.19 13.19 4.23
N GLU A 674 -22.03 13.32 5.26
CA GLU A 674 -21.72 14.05 6.49
C GLU A 674 -20.49 13.44 7.17
N ARG A 675 -20.44 12.11 7.27
CA ARG A 675 -19.28 11.37 7.81
C ARG A 675 -18.00 11.65 7.03
N ALA A 676 -18.06 11.75 5.71
CA ALA A 676 -16.89 12.02 4.86
C ALA A 676 -16.35 13.45 5.03
N ASN A 677 -17.22 14.40 5.40
CA ASN A 677 -16.86 15.81 5.61
C ASN A 677 -16.59 16.18 7.08
N ASP A 678 -16.88 15.28 8.03
CA ASP A 678 -16.64 15.49 9.44
C ASP A 678 -15.13 15.43 9.76
N TRP A 679 -14.55 16.57 10.11
CA TRP A 679 -13.14 16.73 10.45
C TRP A 679 -12.72 16.04 11.76
N SER A 680 -13.70 15.62 12.59
CA SER A 680 -13.47 14.80 13.78
C SER A 680 -13.56 13.29 13.49
N GLN A 681 -14.01 12.91 12.30
CA GLN A 681 -14.18 11.52 11.91
C GLN A 681 -12.83 10.85 11.61
N VAL A 682 -12.37 10.04 12.55
CA VAL A 682 -11.13 9.26 12.39
C VAL A 682 -11.27 8.09 11.40
N ARG A 683 -12.50 7.63 11.14
CA ARG A 683 -12.83 6.45 10.32
C ARG A 683 -13.82 6.79 9.20
N PRO A 684 -13.48 7.66 8.24
CA PRO A 684 -14.40 8.04 7.16
C PRO A 684 -14.87 6.79 6.39
N GLU A 685 -13.95 5.88 6.12
CA GLU A 685 -14.18 4.53 5.60
C GLU A 685 -13.05 3.58 6.06
N TRP A 686 -13.09 2.32 5.61
CA TRP A 686 -12.11 1.28 5.95
C TRP A 686 -10.98 1.09 4.92
N GLY A 687 -11.03 1.81 3.78
CA GLY A 687 -10.06 1.61 2.71
C GLY A 687 -10.05 0.17 2.21
N LEU A 688 -8.85 -0.39 2.01
CA LEU A 688 -8.63 -1.74 1.52
C LEU A 688 -8.56 -2.78 2.65
N ALA A 689 -9.09 -2.47 3.84
CA ALA A 689 -9.15 -3.42 4.94
C ALA A 689 -9.92 -4.68 4.52
N ASN A 690 -9.49 -5.82 5.08
CA ASN A 690 -10.00 -7.15 4.78
C ASN A 690 -9.79 -7.69 3.34
N ASN A 691 -8.93 -7.06 2.53
CA ASN A 691 -8.51 -7.64 1.24
C ASN A 691 -7.89 -9.03 1.44
N ALA A 692 -8.19 -9.96 0.52
CA ALA A 692 -7.83 -11.38 0.65
C ALA A 692 -7.42 -12.04 -0.67
N SER A 693 -7.97 -11.60 -1.81
CA SER A 693 -7.69 -12.25 -3.10
C SER A 693 -7.52 -11.28 -4.26
N PHE A 694 -6.86 -11.77 -5.31
CA PHE A 694 -6.76 -11.12 -6.60
C PHE A 694 -7.19 -12.10 -7.69
N ILE A 695 -8.25 -11.77 -8.42
CA ILE A 695 -8.80 -12.64 -9.47
C ILE A 695 -8.49 -12.01 -10.82
N VAL A 696 -7.74 -12.74 -11.64
CA VAL A 696 -7.34 -12.42 -13.01
C VAL A 696 -8.03 -13.41 -13.94
N ALA A 697 -9.25 -13.07 -14.35
CA ALA A 697 -10.09 -13.93 -15.18
C ALA A 697 -11.19 -13.10 -15.85
N PRO A 698 -11.87 -13.62 -16.89
CA PRO A 698 -13.03 -12.93 -17.45
C PRO A 698 -14.10 -12.72 -16.37
N ARG A 699 -14.76 -11.55 -16.34
CA ARG A 699 -15.81 -11.22 -15.35
C ARG A 699 -16.88 -12.30 -15.21
N ALA A 700 -17.17 -13.05 -16.27
CA ALA A 700 -18.11 -14.17 -16.25
C ALA A 700 -17.83 -15.17 -15.12
N ARG A 701 -16.57 -15.42 -14.76
CA ARG A 701 -16.18 -16.35 -13.68
C ARG A 701 -16.66 -15.92 -12.30
N SER A 702 -16.65 -14.63 -12.03
CA SER A 702 -16.98 -14.08 -10.71
C SER A 702 -18.31 -13.35 -10.66
N ARG A 703 -19.06 -13.26 -11.78
CA ARG A 703 -20.26 -12.39 -11.90
C ARG A 703 -21.30 -12.63 -10.81
N ASN A 704 -21.55 -13.90 -10.48
CA ASN A 704 -22.58 -14.29 -9.52
C ASN A 704 -22.03 -14.55 -8.11
N MET A 705 -20.79 -14.15 -7.83
CA MET A 705 -20.17 -14.30 -6.52
C MET A 705 -20.38 -13.03 -5.69
N ASN A 706 -20.73 -13.20 -4.42
CA ASN A 706 -20.52 -12.16 -3.43
C ASN A 706 -19.11 -12.34 -2.84
N LEU A 707 -18.18 -11.49 -3.25
CA LEU A 707 -16.79 -11.50 -2.78
C LEU A 707 -16.58 -10.59 -1.56
N ALA A 708 -17.66 -10.04 -1.00
CA ALA A 708 -17.72 -9.22 0.20
C ALA A 708 -16.76 -8.01 0.19
N GLY A 709 -16.42 -7.47 -0.99
CA GLY A 709 -15.43 -6.39 -1.10
C GLY A 709 -14.02 -6.79 -0.66
N ARG A 710 -13.65 -8.07 -0.79
CA ARG A 710 -12.33 -8.60 -0.36
C ARG A 710 -11.41 -8.99 -1.51
N SER A 711 -11.83 -8.77 -2.75
CA SER A 711 -11.15 -9.29 -3.93
C SER A 711 -10.86 -8.18 -4.92
N PHE A 712 -9.59 -8.06 -5.31
CA PHE A 712 -9.21 -7.26 -6.46
C PHE A 712 -9.64 -7.99 -7.72
N LEU A 713 -10.28 -7.31 -8.66
CA LEU A 713 -10.84 -7.94 -9.86
C LEU A 713 -10.24 -7.34 -11.13
N HIS A 714 -9.40 -8.12 -11.83
CA HIS A 714 -8.83 -7.75 -13.12
C HIS A 714 -9.41 -8.65 -14.21
N ASP A 715 -10.00 -8.04 -15.22
CA ASP A 715 -10.47 -8.77 -16.39
C ASP A 715 -9.29 -9.14 -17.28
N TYR A 716 -9.22 -10.40 -17.70
CA TYR A 716 -8.17 -10.95 -18.54
C TYR A 716 -8.73 -12.10 -19.37
N ASP A 717 -8.44 -12.11 -20.67
CA ASP A 717 -8.79 -13.19 -21.59
C ASP A 717 -7.51 -13.66 -22.29
N HIS A 718 -7.02 -14.84 -21.89
CA HIS A 718 -5.80 -15.44 -22.45
C HIS A 718 -5.89 -15.69 -23.96
N ALA A 719 -7.10 -15.83 -24.53
CA ALA A 719 -7.27 -16.02 -25.97
C ALA A 719 -6.92 -14.76 -26.77
N LEU A 720 -6.95 -13.58 -26.14
CA LEU A 720 -6.55 -12.30 -26.73
C LEU A 720 -5.05 -12.00 -26.51
N ASP A 721 -4.33 -12.87 -25.82
CA ASP A 721 -2.93 -12.67 -25.42
C ASP A 721 -2.04 -13.87 -25.83
N PRO A 722 -1.90 -14.17 -27.14
CA PRO A 722 -1.16 -15.34 -27.61
C PRO A 722 0.34 -15.30 -27.29
N GLU A 723 0.88 -14.10 -27.05
CA GLU A 723 2.30 -13.89 -26.69
C GLU A 723 2.50 -13.77 -25.16
N ASN A 724 1.45 -13.93 -24.35
CA ASN A 724 1.47 -13.77 -22.89
C ASN A 724 1.95 -12.40 -22.38
N LYS A 725 1.98 -11.36 -23.21
CA LYS A 725 2.48 -10.03 -22.84
C LYS A 725 1.59 -9.37 -21.80
N VAL A 726 0.27 -9.54 -21.91
CA VAL A 726 -0.68 -9.01 -20.94
C VAL A 726 -0.61 -9.79 -19.63
N LEU A 727 -0.48 -11.12 -19.68
CA LEU A 727 -0.26 -11.94 -18.49
C LEU A 727 1.02 -11.53 -17.75
N THR A 728 2.13 -11.39 -18.48
CA THR A 728 3.40 -10.91 -17.94
C THR A 728 3.21 -9.57 -17.25
N LEU A 729 2.59 -8.59 -17.92
CA LEU A 729 2.29 -7.28 -17.34
C LEU A 729 1.48 -7.39 -16.04
N ILE A 730 0.42 -8.21 -16.03
CA ILE A 730 -0.44 -8.41 -14.86
C ILE A 730 0.35 -8.98 -13.67
N MET A 731 1.17 -10.00 -13.93
CA MET A 731 1.97 -10.68 -12.90
C MET A 731 3.14 -9.81 -12.39
N THR A 732 3.74 -8.96 -13.23
CA THR A 732 4.88 -8.13 -12.83
C THR A 732 4.49 -6.77 -12.24
N ALA A 733 3.25 -6.30 -12.44
CA ALA A 733 2.80 -5.00 -11.92
C ALA A 733 1.54 -5.11 -11.03
N PRO A 734 0.29 -5.29 -11.53
CA PRO A 734 -0.89 -5.44 -10.68
C PRO A 734 -0.78 -6.48 -9.56
N MET A 735 -0.21 -7.66 -9.83
CA MET A 735 -0.02 -8.68 -8.79
C MET A 735 0.97 -8.23 -7.70
N VAL A 736 2.05 -7.53 -8.08
CA VAL A 736 3.01 -6.96 -7.13
C VAL A 736 2.35 -5.84 -6.30
N VAL A 737 1.59 -4.94 -6.93
CA VAL A 737 0.89 -3.84 -6.23
C VAL A 737 -0.17 -4.38 -5.26
N THR A 738 -0.94 -5.39 -5.65
CA THR A 738 -1.93 -6.01 -4.76
C THR A 738 -1.26 -6.78 -3.62
N ASN A 739 -0.10 -7.42 -3.84
CA ASN A 739 0.72 -8.00 -2.77
C ASN A 739 1.26 -6.94 -1.80
N TRP A 740 1.74 -5.81 -2.32
CA TRP A 740 2.20 -4.66 -1.54
C TRP A 740 1.12 -4.16 -0.59
N ILE A 741 -0.08 -3.92 -1.13
CA ILE A 741 -1.23 -3.51 -0.34
C ILE A 741 -1.55 -4.57 0.71
N ASN A 742 -1.72 -5.83 0.29
CA ASN A 742 -2.12 -6.92 1.19
C ASN A 742 -1.15 -7.07 2.37
N LEU A 743 0.15 -7.13 2.12
CA LEU A 743 1.14 -7.32 3.18
C LEU A 743 1.37 -6.08 4.04
N GLN A 744 1.10 -4.86 3.55
CA GLN A 744 1.06 -3.67 4.41
C GLN A 744 -0.08 -3.73 5.41
N TYR A 745 -1.29 -4.10 4.97
CA TYR A 745 -2.43 -4.29 5.87
C TYR A 745 -2.16 -5.43 6.86
N HIS A 746 -1.59 -6.54 6.39
CA HIS A 746 -1.19 -7.67 7.24
C HIS A 746 -0.20 -7.23 8.31
N ALA A 747 0.90 -6.56 7.93
CA ALA A 747 1.94 -6.12 8.85
C ALA A 747 1.44 -5.08 9.85
N SER A 748 0.66 -4.09 9.40
CA SER A 748 0.07 -3.08 10.29
C SER A 748 -0.95 -3.67 11.26
N THR A 749 -1.56 -4.84 10.94
CA THR A 749 -2.44 -5.57 11.86
C THR A 749 -1.66 -6.44 12.85
N VAL A 750 -0.62 -7.15 12.39
CA VAL A 750 0.17 -8.07 13.23
C VAL A 750 1.08 -7.32 14.22
N ASP A 751 1.77 -6.27 13.77
CA ASP A 751 2.68 -5.46 14.59
C ASP A 751 2.52 -3.97 14.23
N ASN A 752 1.43 -3.38 14.71
CA ASN A 752 1.12 -1.97 14.44
C ASN A 752 2.18 -1.02 14.98
N THR A 753 2.85 -1.38 16.08
CA THR A 753 3.88 -0.55 16.69
C THR A 753 5.09 -0.38 15.78
N ARG A 754 5.45 -1.37 14.95
CA ARG A 754 6.58 -1.26 14.01
C ARG A 754 6.15 -0.94 12.58
N TYR A 755 5.11 -1.62 12.09
CA TYR A 755 4.70 -1.56 10.69
C TYR A 755 3.35 -0.87 10.50
N GLY A 756 2.80 -0.24 11.53
CA GLY A 756 1.64 0.64 11.47
C GLY A 756 2.02 2.09 11.73
N CYS A 757 1.02 2.90 12.04
CA CYS A 757 1.25 4.26 12.54
C CYS A 757 0.54 4.58 13.86
N GLY A 758 0.18 3.55 14.63
CA GLY A 758 -0.38 3.72 15.96
C GLY A 758 -1.75 4.38 15.95
N ASN A 759 -2.02 5.18 16.97
CA ASN A 759 -3.27 5.88 17.15
C ASN A 759 -3.31 7.20 16.36
N LYS A 760 -4.20 7.27 15.38
CA LYS A 760 -4.44 8.44 14.52
C LYS A 760 -4.73 9.73 15.27
N LEU A 761 -5.31 9.64 16.47
CA LEU A 761 -5.62 10.82 17.31
C LEU A 761 -4.37 11.52 17.86
N LEU A 762 -3.22 10.86 17.84
CA LEU A 762 -1.96 11.38 18.37
C LEU A 762 -1.00 11.82 17.26
N HIS A 763 -1.43 11.81 15.99
CA HIS A 763 -0.57 12.09 14.86
C HIS A 763 -0.15 13.55 14.78
N ASN A 764 1.17 13.76 14.71
CA ASN A 764 1.77 15.04 14.33
C ASN A 764 2.47 14.88 12.99
N VAL A 765 2.07 15.68 11.98
CA VAL A 765 2.68 15.65 10.65
C VAL A 765 4.10 16.20 10.69
N VAL A 766 5.04 15.47 10.08
CA VAL A 766 6.47 15.78 10.07
C VAL A 766 6.89 16.27 8.68
N GLY A 767 7.70 17.34 8.61
CA GLY A 767 8.25 17.87 7.36
C GLY A 767 7.18 18.27 6.32
N GLY A 768 6.01 18.73 6.79
CA GLY A 768 4.85 19.11 5.99
C GLY A 768 4.07 17.95 5.35
N HIS A 769 4.75 16.87 4.95
CA HIS A 769 4.14 15.76 4.21
C HIS A 769 4.89 14.43 4.32
N ILE A 770 6.03 14.34 5.02
CA ILE A 770 6.90 13.15 4.99
C ILE A 770 6.23 11.95 5.64
N GLY A 771 5.65 12.15 6.82
CA GLY A 771 5.03 11.10 7.63
C GLY A 771 4.50 11.68 8.93
N VAL A 772 4.27 10.83 9.93
CA VAL A 772 3.74 11.25 11.23
C VAL A 772 4.57 10.73 12.39
N PHE A 773 4.60 11.50 13.48
CA PHE A 773 4.91 10.98 14.81
C PHE A 773 3.62 10.64 15.55
N GLU A 774 3.68 9.60 16.38
CA GLU A 774 2.62 9.29 17.34
C GLU A 774 2.95 9.96 18.68
N GLY A 775 2.37 11.13 18.93
CA GLY A 775 2.71 12.00 20.06
C GLY A 775 3.84 12.96 19.71
N ASN A 776 4.66 13.32 20.71
CA ASN A 776 5.63 14.42 20.61
C ASN A 776 6.97 14.04 19.93
N GLY A 777 7.08 12.82 19.39
CA GLY A 777 8.30 12.34 18.74
C GLY A 777 8.31 10.81 18.64
N GLY A 778 9.51 10.24 18.65
CA GLY A 778 9.72 8.81 18.35
C GLY A 778 10.12 8.63 16.89
N ASP A 779 10.19 7.38 16.44
CA ASP A 779 10.49 7.07 15.05
C ASP A 779 9.35 7.53 14.12
N LEU A 780 9.68 7.76 12.84
CA LEU A 780 8.69 8.06 11.82
C LEU A 780 7.74 6.87 11.68
N ARG A 781 6.44 7.11 11.64
CA ARG A 781 5.45 6.05 11.44
C ARG A 781 5.14 5.87 9.95
N ILE A 782 5.16 4.61 9.47
CA ILE A 782 5.21 4.29 8.03
C ILE A 782 4.05 3.44 7.50
N GLY A 783 3.16 2.95 8.39
CA GLY A 783 2.06 2.07 8.00
C GLY A 783 0.68 2.68 8.18
N LEU A 784 -0.30 1.80 8.38
CA LEU A 784 -1.69 2.18 8.57
C LEU A 784 -2.03 2.41 10.05
N PRO A 785 -2.92 3.37 10.36
CA PRO A 785 -3.31 3.63 11.75
C PRO A 785 -4.25 2.55 12.24
N LEU A 786 -4.31 2.35 13.56
CA LEU A 786 -5.27 1.42 14.18
C LEU A 786 -6.70 1.72 13.76
N GLN A 787 -7.06 2.99 13.55
CA GLN A 787 -8.39 3.40 13.09
C GLN A 787 -8.72 2.92 11.67
N SER A 788 -7.74 2.53 10.85
CA SER A 788 -7.99 1.91 9.54
C SER A 788 -8.14 0.39 9.62
N LEU A 789 -7.84 -0.22 10.77
CA LEU A 789 -7.74 -1.67 10.94
C LEU A 789 -8.63 -2.21 12.07
N HIS A 790 -9.12 -1.36 12.96
CA HIS A 790 -9.82 -1.73 14.18
C HIS A 790 -10.95 -0.74 14.52
N ASP A 791 -12.12 -1.25 14.86
CA ASP A 791 -13.30 -0.44 15.21
C ASP A 791 -13.38 -0.02 16.69
N GLY A 792 -12.51 -0.60 17.52
CA GLY A 792 -12.47 -0.39 18.97
C GLY A 792 -12.84 -1.65 19.75
N GLN A 793 -13.45 -2.64 19.08
CA GLN A 793 -13.81 -3.93 19.67
C GLN A 793 -13.15 -5.09 18.94
N GLN A 794 -13.06 -5.02 17.61
CA GLN A 794 -12.52 -6.10 16.78
C GLN A 794 -11.70 -5.56 15.60
N LEU A 795 -10.82 -6.43 15.10
CA LEU A 795 -10.10 -6.20 13.86
C LEU A 795 -11.06 -6.22 12.67
N ARG A 796 -10.93 -5.22 11.81
CA ARG A 796 -11.64 -5.12 10.52
C ARG A 796 -10.86 -5.78 9.39
N HIS A 797 -9.55 -5.94 9.53
CA HIS A 797 -8.72 -6.68 8.59
C HIS A 797 -8.29 -8.02 9.21
N THR A 798 -8.64 -9.12 8.54
CA THR A 798 -8.06 -10.43 8.82
C THR A 798 -6.71 -10.53 8.09
N PRO A 799 -5.59 -10.73 8.81
CA PRO A 799 -4.25 -10.75 8.21
C PRO A 799 -4.02 -12.07 7.46
N LEU A 800 -4.30 -12.06 6.16
CA LEU A 800 -4.12 -13.18 5.24
C LEU A 800 -3.10 -12.82 4.18
N ARG A 801 -2.24 -13.77 3.77
CA ARG A 801 -1.48 -13.62 2.54
C ARG A 801 -2.39 -13.67 1.32
N LEU A 802 -2.13 -12.79 0.35
CA LEU A 802 -2.94 -12.66 -0.86
C LEU A 802 -3.05 -13.99 -1.61
N SER A 803 -4.27 -14.38 -1.96
CA SER A 803 -4.52 -15.52 -2.86
C SER A 803 -4.82 -15.00 -4.27
N VAL A 804 -3.93 -15.29 -5.22
CA VAL A 804 -4.00 -14.87 -6.61
C VAL A 804 -4.55 -16.01 -7.46
N TYR A 805 -5.65 -15.78 -8.16
CA TYR A 805 -6.28 -16.74 -9.07
C TYR A 805 -6.17 -16.26 -10.50
N ILE A 806 -5.51 -17.01 -11.37
CA ILE A 806 -5.27 -16.65 -12.77
C ILE A 806 -5.90 -17.69 -13.69
N GLU A 807 -6.77 -17.26 -14.59
CA GLU A 807 -7.23 -18.09 -15.70
C GLU A 807 -6.31 -17.94 -16.91
N ALA A 808 -5.38 -18.87 -17.04
CA ALA A 808 -4.44 -18.96 -18.16
C ALA A 808 -3.88 -20.39 -18.27
N PRO A 809 -3.30 -20.79 -19.41
CA PRO A 809 -2.56 -22.04 -19.49
C PRO A 809 -1.43 -22.09 -18.44
N ARG A 810 -1.29 -23.21 -17.72
CA ARG A 810 -0.22 -23.37 -16.71
C ARG A 810 1.17 -23.06 -17.26
N ALA A 811 1.45 -23.49 -18.49
CA ALA A 811 2.72 -23.22 -19.17
C ALA A 811 3.01 -21.72 -19.33
N ALA A 812 1.99 -20.89 -19.56
CA ALA A 812 2.14 -19.44 -19.65
C ALA A 812 2.54 -18.84 -18.30
N ILE A 813 1.86 -19.26 -17.22
CA ILE A 813 2.19 -18.83 -15.84
C ILE A 813 3.62 -19.25 -15.46
N GLU A 814 4.02 -20.49 -15.78
CA GLU A 814 5.38 -20.99 -15.53
C GLU A 814 6.44 -20.20 -16.32
N SER A 815 6.16 -19.79 -17.57
CA SER A 815 7.07 -18.94 -18.36
C SER A 815 7.37 -17.65 -17.61
N VAL A 816 6.33 -16.95 -17.13
CA VAL A 816 6.49 -15.70 -16.37
C VAL A 816 7.28 -15.93 -15.09
N LEU A 817 7.02 -17.02 -14.35
CA LEU A 817 7.78 -17.37 -13.15
C LEU A 817 9.26 -17.66 -13.47
N SER A 818 9.56 -18.25 -14.62
CA SER A 818 10.94 -18.52 -15.02
C SER A 818 11.71 -17.23 -15.38
N GLU A 819 11.04 -16.29 -16.05
CA GLU A 819 11.61 -15.05 -16.58
C GLU A 819 11.74 -13.94 -15.53
N HIS A 820 10.85 -13.90 -14.53
CA HIS A 820 10.78 -12.81 -13.55
C HIS A 820 11.07 -13.27 -12.12
N ALA A 821 12.32 -13.10 -11.67
CA ALA A 821 12.79 -13.56 -10.37
C ALA A 821 11.94 -13.05 -9.18
N THR A 822 11.61 -11.76 -9.13
CA THR A 822 10.79 -11.20 -8.04
C THR A 822 9.40 -11.85 -7.97
N VAL A 823 8.77 -12.12 -9.11
CA VAL A 823 7.46 -12.78 -9.17
C VAL A 823 7.57 -14.22 -8.67
N ARG A 824 8.62 -14.93 -9.10
CA ARG A 824 8.93 -16.28 -8.61
C ARG A 824 9.17 -16.31 -7.11
N GLU A 825 9.98 -15.39 -6.58
CA GLU A 825 10.27 -15.27 -5.16
C GLU A 825 8.99 -15.05 -4.35
N LEU A 826 8.08 -14.18 -4.79
CA LEU A 826 6.80 -13.97 -4.10
C LEU A 826 5.97 -15.26 -3.97
N VAL A 827 5.99 -16.11 -5.00
CA VAL A 827 5.23 -17.36 -5.05
C VAL A 827 5.95 -18.48 -4.31
N GLU A 828 7.20 -18.75 -4.64
CA GLU A 828 7.96 -19.91 -4.17
C GLU A 828 8.41 -19.76 -2.71
N ASN A 829 8.66 -18.53 -2.26
CA ASN A 829 8.98 -18.24 -0.87
C ASN A 829 7.74 -17.97 0.00
N GLY A 830 6.52 -18.15 -0.55
CA GLY A 830 5.28 -18.11 0.23
C GLY A 830 4.85 -16.72 0.70
N TRP A 831 5.18 -15.66 -0.04
CA TRP A 831 4.71 -14.30 0.23
C TRP A 831 3.29 -14.03 -0.31
N LEU A 832 2.82 -14.89 -1.20
CA LEU A 832 1.43 -14.99 -1.66
C LEU A 832 1.13 -16.43 -2.09
N HIS A 833 -0.15 -16.75 -2.27
CA HIS A 833 -0.58 -18.03 -2.84
C HIS A 833 -0.99 -17.83 -4.30
N LEU A 834 -0.48 -18.66 -5.22
CA LEU A 834 -0.82 -18.60 -6.64
C LEU A 834 -1.67 -19.81 -7.04
N PHE A 835 -2.78 -19.55 -7.71
CA PHE A 835 -3.72 -20.54 -8.21
C PHE A 835 -3.94 -20.34 -9.72
N CYS A 836 -3.98 -21.44 -10.46
CA CYS A 836 -4.35 -21.49 -11.86
C CYS A 836 -5.79 -22.00 -11.96
N ILE A 837 -6.63 -21.29 -12.71
CA ILE A 837 -7.95 -21.73 -13.15
C ILE A 837 -7.78 -22.31 -14.55
N ASP A 838 -8.09 -23.60 -14.73
CA ASP A 838 -8.10 -24.22 -16.04
C ASP A 838 -9.31 -23.71 -16.84
N ALA A 839 -9.05 -23.06 -17.98
CA ALA A 839 -10.08 -22.39 -18.76
C ALA A 839 -11.18 -23.34 -19.28
N PHE A 840 -10.82 -24.61 -19.53
CA PHE A 840 -11.73 -25.61 -20.14
C PHE A 840 -12.55 -26.37 -19.10
N THR A 841 -11.92 -26.81 -18.03
CA THR A 841 -12.53 -27.64 -16.98
C THR A 841 -13.05 -26.82 -15.80
N GLY A 842 -12.59 -25.57 -15.64
CA GLY A 842 -12.89 -24.73 -14.49
C GLY A 842 -12.23 -25.21 -13.19
N ARG A 843 -11.37 -26.23 -13.25
CA ARG A 843 -10.64 -26.75 -12.09
C ARG A 843 -9.59 -25.76 -11.63
N VAL A 844 -9.34 -25.72 -10.33
CA VAL A 844 -8.36 -24.83 -9.73
C VAL A 844 -7.21 -25.67 -9.18
N ALA A 845 -5.98 -25.28 -9.51
CA ALA A 845 -4.79 -25.87 -8.93
C ALA A 845 -3.90 -24.80 -8.31
N GLN A 846 -3.29 -25.10 -7.17
CA GLN A 846 -2.34 -24.24 -6.49
C GLN A 846 -0.92 -24.54 -6.95
N ARG A 847 -0.12 -23.49 -7.18
CA ARG A 847 1.34 -23.60 -7.32
C ARG A 847 1.96 -23.58 -5.93
N TRP A 848 2.54 -24.70 -5.51
CA TRP A 848 3.13 -24.86 -4.19
C TRP A 848 4.48 -25.57 -4.29
N ARG A 849 5.56 -24.90 -3.83
CA ARG A 849 6.94 -25.44 -3.74
C ARG A 849 7.42 -26.21 -4.98
N GLY A 850 7.26 -25.64 -6.16
CA GLY A 850 7.69 -26.23 -7.43
C GLY A 850 6.61 -27.02 -8.17
N CYS A 851 5.49 -27.36 -7.52
CA CYS A 851 4.51 -28.30 -8.08
C CYS A 851 3.11 -27.69 -8.18
N TRP A 852 2.31 -28.17 -9.13
CA TRP A 852 0.87 -27.90 -9.18
C TRP A 852 0.10 -28.97 -8.39
N ARG A 853 -0.77 -28.54 -7.48
CA ARG A 853 -1.66 -29.43 -6.72
C ARG A 853 -3.11 -29.04 -6.97
N GLU A 854 -3.93 -29.99 -7.39
CA GLU A 854 -5.37 -29.75 -7.55
C GLU A 854 -5.98 -29.31 -6.22
N SER A 855 -6.77 -28.25 -6.26
CA SER A 855 -7.43 -27.66 -5.10
C SER A 855 -8.92 -27.97 -5.19
N GLU A 856 -9.39 -28.87 -4.34
CA GLU A 856 -10.80 -29.27 -4.34
C GLU A 856 -11.67 -28.25 -3.61
N ALA A 857 -12.82 -27.92 -4.20
CA ALA A 857 -13.89 -27.24 -3.48
C ALA A 857 -14.36 -28.15 -2.32
N PRO A 858 -14.71 -27.60 -1.14
CA PRO A 858 -15.25 -28.41 -0.05
C PRO A 858 -16.46 -29.21 -0.55
N VAL A 859 -16.46 -30.53 -0.32
CA VAL A 859 -17.70 -31.31 -0.37
C VAL A 859 -18.59 -30.78 0.76
N ALA A 860 -19.76 -30.25 0.42
CA ALA A 860 -20.70 -29.73 1.41
C ALA A 860 -21.18 -30.88 2.29
N GLU A 861 -20.72 -30.96 3.54
CA GLU A 861 -21.41 -31.74 4.55
C GLU A 861 -22.70 -31.01 4.96
N PRO A 862 -23.80 -31.74 5.19
CA PRO A 862 -25.09 -31.15 5.56
C PRO A 862 -25.06 -30.65 7.00
N HIS A 863 -24.37 -29.54 7.25
CA HIS A 863 -24.48 -28.78 8.50
C HIS A 863 -24.80 -27.32 8.21
N ALA A 864 -25.94 -26.89 8.73
CA ALA A 864 -26.50 -25.56 8.60
C ALA A 864 -25.48 -24.51 9.06
N ARG A 865 -25.06 -23.62 8.14
CA ARG A 865 -24.52 -22.32 8.54
C ARG A 865 -25.58 -21.62 9.39
N PRO A 866 -25.27 -21.15 10.60
CA PRO A 866 -26.03 -20.07 11.18
C PRO A 866 -25.72 -18.79 10.39
N PRO A 867 -26.68 -17.84 10.29
CA PRO A 867 -26.43 -16.54 9.70
C PRO A 867 -25.37 -15.78 10.50
N ILE A 868 -24.73 -14.83 9.83
CA ILE A 868 -23.82 -13.81 10.37
C ILE A 868 -24.32 -13.37 11.76
N PRO A 869 -23.50 -13.43 12.83
CA PRO A 869 -23.96 -13.00 14.13
C PRO A 869 -24.21 -11.48 14.09
N ALA A 870 -25.47 -11.10 14.27
CA ALA A 870 -25.81 -9.73 14.64
C ALA A 870 -25.08 -9.39 15.94
N ALA A 871 -24.47 -8.21 15.98
CA ALA A 871 -23.77 -7.71 17.15
C ALA A 871 -24.75 -7.46 18.31
N SER A 872 -24.94 -8.45 19.18
CA SER A 872 -25.39 -8.23 20.54
C SER A 872 -24.95 -9.38 21.44
N GLU A 873 -24.33 -9.01 22.56
CA GLU A 873 -24.03 -9.81 23.76
C GLU A 873 -22.71 -10.58 23.79
N ILE A 874 -21.61 -9.85 24.03
CA ILE A 874 -20.50 -10.36 24.84
C ILE A 874 -20.11 -9.27 25.85
N ALA A 875 -20.11 -9.65 27.14
CA ALA A 875 -19.83 -8.80 28.29
C ALA A 875 -18.36 -8.28 28.32
N PRO A 876 -18.07 -7.14 28.97
CA PRO A 876 -16.75 -6.54 28.96
C PRO A 876 -15.79 -7.30 29.90
N MET A 877 -14.65 -7.76 29.38
CA MET A 877 -13.49 -8.08 30.21
C MET A 877 -12.52 -6.89 30.21
N LEU A 878 -12.41 -6.26 31.38
CA LEU A 878 -11.40 -5.26 31.74
C LEU A 878 -10.01 -5.89 31.83
N ALA A 879 -9.03 -5.30 31.13
CA ALA A 879 -7.71 -4.88 31.63
C ALA A 879 -6.82 -4.42 30.48
#